data_AF-A0A4Q4VJU0-F1
#
_entry.id   AF-A0A4Q4VJU0-F1
#
_cell.length_a   1.000
_cell.length_b   1.000
_cell.length_c   1.000
_cell.angle_alpha   90.00
_cell.angle_beta   90.00
_cell.angle_gamma   90.00
#
_symmetry.space_group_name_H-M   'P 1'
#
loop_
_entity.id
_entity.type
_entity.pdbx_description
1 polymer ?
#
loop_
_entity_poly.entity_id
_entity_poly.type
_entity_poly.pdbx_seq_one_letter_code
_entity_poly.pdbx_strand_id
1 'polypeptide(L)'
;MAMMMRSPAFPPRRPSHLVRYIVPAFILLCLFYYLSGTSRADIPIKYDSTVGHKDPATSNHDSLNQQGPLRGHEEHTVKEGLVLEKKPEDHVNGAVERPVETLPGSDEKSDKAATGSSDGKEPGHHDDDLDKKPVEVLPGSDDKSKWNSNPGHAPPPANRRHPIDALIRTADDTFKAVLAKESKTLAEAADAYRKRRGRHPPPGFDKWYQFAVDNDAVMVEDFFDQIYHDLNPFWGIDPTRILKEACDYEMTINIRNHTAYAKSDWFWTQIWLNMTSTIEHLLPDMDIALNAMDEPRMVVPWETIDEYMQKEKETRKLIPAKDVIDDFQELRPAEEIQKDSLPVTLPKNWEDTSPYWDIARRGCPPGSPARKADLLETVDATPKFEPSWATPHQYDGYVSNYTLSTEFCHQPDLQGLEGIFIKPLSTSATKILFPMFGGSKLATNNEILLPAPMYWNEEERFTGGKDHGAPWDFKEDRVIWRGVATGGRNSETNWRGFQRHRFVSMANGTKLTRAEEQIEPPTNFQLPSTSYNIAAQKEGRLGKWVSQWTDVGFTDLMCREDYEPKPKDGHCPYTDGQFEVIPGESMAVQFGYKYLPDIDGNSFSGRYLGFLRSTSLPIKSTLWREWHDSRLVAWKHFVPMDNRFGDFYGIMEYFLGYEDSVPAHDEVAEKIATDGKAWAEKVLRKEDMQIYVLRLLLEYARISDERREKMGWVDDLLR
;
A
#
# COMPACT_ATOMS: atom_id res chain seq x y z
N MET A 1 -17.44 -41.44 14.93
CA MET A 1 -18.42 -40.47 15.47
C MET A 1 -17.71 -39.13 15.54
N ALA A 2 -17.73 -38.39 14.42
CA ALA A 2 -17.10 -37.09 14.25
C ALA A 2 -17.89 -36.36 13.16
N MET A 3 -18.35 -35.15 13.48
CA MET A 3 -19.36 -34.39 12.75
C MET A 3 -18.63 -33.32 11.93
N MET A 4 -18.60 -33.49 10.60
CA MET A 4 -18.11 -32.47 9.66
C MET A 4 -19.21 -31.42 9.43
N MET A 5 -18.95 -30.16 9.76
CA MET A 5 -19.80 -29.03 9.36
C MET A 5 -19.41 -28.57 7.95
N ARG A 6 -20.42 -28.49 7.07
CA ARG A 6 -20.34 -27.92 5.72
C ARG A 6 -20.52 -26.40 5.80
N SER A 7 -19.75 -25.67 5.01
CA SER A 7 -19.88 -24.22 4.78
C SER A 7 -21.27 -23.84 4.24
N PRO A 8 -21.82 -22.65 4.60
CA PRO A 8 -23.09 -22.19 4.06
C PRO A 8 -22.93 -21.61 2.65
N ALA A 9 -23.87 -21.96 1.77
CA ALA A 9 -24.04 -21.39 0.44
C ALA A 9 -24.53 -19.93 0.52
N PHE A 10 -24.04 -19.09 -0.40
CA PHE A 10 -24.50 -17.72 -0.62
C PHE A 10 -26.02 -17.65 -0.92
N PRO A 11 -26.71 -16.55 -0.54
CA PRO A 11 -28.10 -16.31 -0.91
C PRO A 11 -28.23 -15.95 -2.41
N PRO A 12 -29.41 -16.11 -3.02
CA PRO A 12 -29.61 -15.89 -4.45
C PRO A 12 -29.46 -14.40 -4.83
N ARG A 13 -28.86 -14.17 -6.00
CA ARG A 13 -28.71 -12.85 -6.65
C ARG A 13 -30.07 -12.15 -6.74
N ARG A 14 -30.16 -10.92 -6.21
CA ARG A 14 -31.28 -10.00 -6.48
C ARG A 14 -31.20 -9.53 -7.94
N PRO A 15 -32.33 -9.34 -8.65
CA PRO A 15 -32.33 -8.81 -10.01
C PRO A 15 -31.84 -7.35 -10.02
N SER A 16 -31.24 -6.96 -11.16
CA SER A 16 -30.57 -5.68 -11.39
C SER A 16 -31.43 -4.47 -11.02
N HIS A 17 -30.76 -3.39 -10.59
CA HIS A 17 -31.37 -2.11 -10.21
C HIS A 17 -32.30 -1.50 -11.28
N LEU A 18 -32.22 -1.95 -12.54
CA LEU A 18 -33.13 -1.57 -13.63
C LEU A 18 -34.60 -1.95 -13.35
N VAL A 19 -34.87 -3.12 -12.75
CA VAL A 19 -36.25 -3.63 -12.60
C VAL A 19 -37.05 -2.84 -11.55
N ARG A 20 -36.36 -2.26 -10.56
CA ARG A 20 -37.00 -1.45 -9.49
C ARG A 20 -37.64 -0.16 -9.97
N TYR A 21 -37.19 0.40 -11.11
CA TYR A 21 -37.73 1.65 -11.64
C TYR A 21 -38.65 1.45 -12.85
N ILE A 22 -38.54 0.31 -13.56
CA ILE A 22 -39.41 0.00 -14.70
C ILE A 22 -40.86 -0.21 -14.27
N VAL A 23 -41.10 -0.92 -13.16
CA VAL A 23 -42.47 -1.20 -12.71
C VAL A 23 -43.21 0.06 -12.24
N PRO A 24 -42.62 0.93 -11.39
CA PRO A 24 -43.26 2.20 -11.04
C PRO A 24 -43.43 3.14 -12.24
N ALA A 25 -42.45 3.19 -13.16
CA ALA A 25 -42.54 4.01 -14.37
C ALA A 25 -43.65 3.53 -15.32
N PHE A 26 -43.81 2.22 -15.46
CA PHE A 26 -44.89 1.63 -16.26
C PHE A 26 -46.27 1.89 -15.62
N ILE A 27 -46.39 1.79 -14.29
CA ILE A 27 -47.62 2.12 -13.57
C ILE A 27 -47.96 3.61 -13.72
N LEU A 28 -46.98 4.51 -13.63
CA LEU A 28 -47.17 5.94 -13.86
C LEU A 28 -47.59 6.24 -15.31
N LEU A 29 -46.98 5.59 -16.30
CA LEU A 29 -47.38 5.71 -17.71
C LEU A 29 -48.81 5.20 -17.95
N CYS A 30 -49.18 4.08 -17.34
CA CYS A 30 -50.55 3.56 -17.41
C CYS A 30 -51.55 4.48 -16.70
N LEU A 31 -51.19 5.10 -15.58
CA LEU A 31 -52.01 6.10 -14.89
C LEU A 31 -52.20 7.36 -15.74
N PHE A 32 -51.15 7.88 -16.37
CA PHE A 32 -51.26 9.00 -17.29
C PHE A 32 -52.12 8.66 -18.51
N TYR A 33 -51.98 7.45 -19.07
CA TYR A 33 -52.80 6.98 -20.18
C TYR A 33 -54.28 6.81 -19.78
N TYR A 34 -54.55 6.31 -18.58
CA TYR A 34 -55.91 6.12 -18.07
C TYR A 34 -56.59 7.46 -17.72
N LEU A 35 -55.84 8.42 -17.18
CA LEU A 35 -56.35 9.74 -16.79
C LEU A 35 -56.44 10.75 -17.94
N SER A 36 -55.76 10.49 -19.07
CA SER A 36 -55.90 11.28 -20.31
C SER A 36 -57.01 10.79 -21.23
N GLY A 37 -57.72 9.73 -20.84
CA GLY A 37 -58.68 9.01 -21.66
C GLY A 37 -60.17 9.39 -21.48
N THR A 38 -60.55 10.66 -21.33
CA THR A 38 -61.95 11.08 -21.53
C THR A 38 -62.06 12.57 -21.86
N SER A 39 -62.10 12.91 -23.16
CA SER A 39 -62.92 14.00 -23.75
C SER A 39 -62.71 14.00 -25.27
N ARG A 40 -63.65 13.40 -25.99
CA ARG A 40 -63.78 13.51 -27.45
C ARG A 40 -64.84 14.58 -27.72
N ALA A 41 -64.46 15.66 -28.39
CA ALA A 41 -65.38 16.52 -29.13
C ALA A 41 -64.72 16.87 -30.46
N ASP A 42 -65.36 16.44 -31.53
CA ASP A 42 -64.98 16.59 -32.92
C ASP A 42 -64.94 18.06 -33.37
N ILE A 43 -64.11 18.38 -34.38
CA ILE A 43 -64.49 19.07 -35.64
C ILE A 43 -63.23 19.28 -36.54
N PRO A 44 -63.38 19.27 -37.88
CA PRO A 44 -62.38 18.67 -38.78
C PRO A 44 -61.57 19.65 -39.68
N ILE A 45 -60.43 19.10 -40.17
CA ILE A 45 -59.87 19.19 -41.54
C ILE A 45 -59.34 20.57 -42.04
N LYS A 46 -58.03 20.63 -42.34
CA LYS A 46 -57.49 20.63 -43.73
C LYS A 46 -55.96 20.52 -43.77
N TYR A 47 -55.52 19.56 -44.58
CA TYR A 47 -54.17 19.39 -45.15
C TYR A 47 -53.75 20.63 -45.96
N ASP A 48 -52.46 20.99 -45.93
CA ASP A 48 -51.63 20.87 -47.13
C ASP A 48 -50.13 20.76 -46.82
N SER A 49 -49.51 19.94 -47.65
CA SER A 49 -48.11 19.74 -47.99
C SER A 49 -47.43 21.05 -48.45
N THR A 50 -46.14 21.22 -48.70
CA THR A 50 -45.05 20.34 -49.16
C THR A 50 -43.74 21.14 -49.05
N VAL A 51 -42.64 20.44 -48.77
CA VAL A 51 -41.32 20.48 -49.47
C VAL A 51 -40.58 21.82 -49.63
N GLY A 52 -39.29 21.81 -49.23
CA GLY A 52 -38.25 22.35 -50.12
C GLY A 52 -37.04 23.01 -49.45
N HIS A 53 -35.99 22.21 -49.25
CA HIS A 53 -34.56 22.53 -49.39
C HIS A 53 -34.12 23.99 -49.62
N LYS A 54 -33.13 24.46 -48.84
CA LYS A 54 -31.72 24.63 -49.25
C LYS A 54 -30.90 25.34 -48.16
N ASP A 55 -29.76 24.73 -47.84
CA ASP A 55 -28.58 25.35 -47.23
C ASP A 55 -27.93 26.39 -48.17
N PRO A 56 -26.78 27.00 -47.81
CA PRO A 56 -26.46 27.79 -46.62
C PRO A 56 -25.77 29.11 -47.05
N ALA A 57 -25.37 29.97 -46.12
CA ALA A 57 -24.08 30.69 -46.18
C ALA A 57 -23.91 31.73 -45.07
N THR A 58 -22.89 31.47 -44.24
CA THR A 58 -21.77 32.36 -43.87
C THR A 58 -21.96 33.71 -43.18
N SER A 59 -20.97 33.91 -42.30
CA SER A 59 -20.33 35.19 -41.95
C SER A 59 -21.05 35.95 -40.84
N ASN A 60 -20.39 36.66 -39.93
CA ASN A 60 -18.99 36.82 -39.55
C ASN A 60 -19.07 37.88 -38.45
N HIS A 61 -18.22 37.78 -37.42
CA HIS A 61 -17.69 38.92 -36.65
C HIS A 61 -18.74 39.78 -35.90
N ASP A 62 -18.49 40.44 -34.78
CA ASP A 62 -17.25 40.85 -34.15
C ASP A 62 -17.58 41.36 -32.73
N SER A 63 -16.53 41.42 -31.90
CA SER A 63 -16.27 42.49 -30.91
C SER A 63 -17.18 42.61 -29.66
N LEU A 64 -16.61 42.38 -28.45
CA LEU A 64 -16.14 43.40 -27.48
C LEU A 64 -17.32 44.19 -26.87
N ASN A 65 -17.47 44.41 -25.56
CA ASN A 65 -16.48 44.68 -24.52
C ASN A 65 -17.20 44.86 -23.15
N GLN A 66 -16.41 44.93 -22.08
CA GLN A 66 -16.65 45.63 -20.79
C GLN A 66 -17.63 44.98 -19.78
N GLN A 67 -17.12 44.46 -18.65
CA GLN A 67 -16.68 45.15 -17.41
C GLN A 67 -17.83 45.74 -16.56
N GLY A 68 -17.97 45.26 -15.32
CA GLY A 68 -18.71 45.95 -14.27
C GLY A 68 -19.27 45.03 -13.18
N PRO A 69 -18.72 45.03 -11.95
CA PRO A 69 -19.07 44.08 -10.88
C PRO A 69 -20.06 44.68 -9.87
N LEU A 70 -20.91 43.86 -9.23
CA LEU A 70 -21.60 44.22 -7.99
C LEU A 70 -21.73 43.05 -7.02
N ARG A 71 -21.54 43.41 -5.75
CA ARG A 71 -21.48 42.64 -4.51
C ARG A 71 -22.86 42.64 -3.84
N GLY A 72 -23.20 41.58 -3.09
CA GLY A 72 -24.32 41.55 -2.12
C GLY A 72 -24.77 40.12 -1.87
N HIS A 73 -24.35 39.49 -0.77
CA HIS A 73 -25.10 39.31 0.48
C HIS A 73 -26.44 38.59 0.32
N GLU A 74 -26.58 37.39 0.92
CA GLU A 74 -27.54 37.12 2.00
C GLU A 74 -27.42 35.69 2.56
N GLU A 75 -27.45 35.60 3.89
CA GLU A 75 -27.63 34.38 4.69
C GLU A 75 -29.10 33.97 4.73
N HIS A 76 -29.37 32.66 4.85
CA HIS A 76 -30.61 32.17 5.48
C HIS A 76 -30.38 30.81 6.17
N THR A 77 -30.47 30.81 7.49
CA THR A 77 -30.81 29.68 8.39
C THR A 77 -32.25 29.20 8.12
N VAL A 78 -32.66 27.93 8.35
CA VAL A 78 -33.18 27.38 9.62
C VAL A 78 -33.53 25.86 9.50
N LYS A 79 -33.03 25.06 10.46
CA LYS A 79 -33.56 23.95 11.31
C LYS A 79 -34.58 22.86 10.87
N GLU A 80 -34.20 21.62 11.25
CA GLU A 80 -34.87 20.55 12.10
C GLU A 80 -36.34 20.12 11.81
N GLY A 81 -36.78 18.85 11.96
CA GLY A 81 -36.19 17.58 12.42
C GLY A 81 -37.25 16.42 12.51
N LEU A 82 -36.81 15.21 12.96
CA LEU A 82 -37.51 14.11 13.70
C LEU A 82 -38.77 13.40 13.10
N VAL A 83 -39.14 12.11 13.31
CA VAL A 83 -38.57 10.85 13.87
C VAL A 83 -39.64 9.71 13.82
N LEU A 84 -39.19 8.42 13.74
CA LEU A 84 -39.78 7.10 14.17
C LEU A 84 -41.18 6.58 13.75
N GLU A 85 -41.27 5.30 13.32
CA GLU A 85 -41.81 4.16 14.11
C GLU A 85 -41.68 2.77 13.43
N LYS A 86 -41.85 1.68 14.21
CA LYS A 86 -41.40 0.27 14.03
C LYS A 86 -42.57 -0.76 13.92
N LYS A 87 -42.33 -1.86 13.15
CA LYS A 87 -42.77 -3.30 13.29
C LYS A 87 -44.29 -3.66 13.24
N PRO A 88 -44.74 -4.96 13.13
CA PRO A 88 -44.05 -6.28 13.06
C PRO A 88 -44.56 -7.35 12.02
N GLU A 89 -43.72 -8.41 11.88
CA GLU A 89 -43.86 -9.88 11.65
C GLU A 89 -45.09 -10.58 11.03
N ASP A 90 -44.86 -11.63 10.19
CA ASP A 90 -45.45 -12.99 10.34
C ASP A 90 -44.84 -14.10 9.43
N HIS A 91 -44.96 -15.35 9.92
CA HIS A 91 -44.37 -16.65 9.48
C HIS A 91 -45.00 -17.31 8.21
N VAL A 92 -44.36 -18.36 7.65
CA VAL A 92 -44.91 -19.74 7.43
C VAL A 92 -43.97 -20.65 6.56
N ASN A 93 -44.00 -21.95 6.90
CA ASN A 93 -43.28 -23.15 6.42
C ASN A 93 -43.52 -23.61 4.96
N GLY A 94 -42.64 -24.49 4.45
CA GLY A 94 -42.96 -25.45 3.37
C GLY A 94 -41.78 -26.33 2.92
N ALA A 95 -41.84 -27.64 3.20
CA ALA A 95 -40.91 -28.69 2.79
C ALA A 95 -41.46 -29.50 1.59
N VAL A 96 -40.61 -30.02 0.69
CA VAL A 96 -40.87 -31.23 -0.15
C VAL A 96 -39.55 -31.93 -0.54
N GLU A 97 -39.60 -33.26 -0.57
CA GLU A 97 -38.53 -34.26 -0.77
C GLU A 97 -38.20 -34.60 -2.25
N ARG A 98 -36.93 -35.07 -2.47
CA ARG A 98 -36.35 -36.21 -3.27
C ARG A 98 -37.10 -36.80 -4.49
N PRO A 99 -36.43 -37.44 -5.52
CA PRO A 99 -35.36 -38.46 -5.38
C PRO A 99 -34.24 -38.49 -6.49
N VAL A 100 -33.00 -38.91 -6.15
CA VAL A 100 -32.31 -40.22 -6.42
C VAL A 100 -31.93 -40.48 -7.89
N GLU A 101 -30.62 -40.56 -8.18
CA GLU A 101 -29.98 -41.73 -8.81
C GLU A 101 -28.44 -41.69 -8.70
N THR A 102 -27.84 -42.86 -8.89
CA THR A 102 -26.65 -43.41 -8.23
C THR A 102 -25.41 -43.55 -9.13
N LEU A 103 -24.22 -43.38 -8.51
CA LEU A 103 -22.92 -44.13 -8.56
C LEU A 103 -22.74 -45.25 -9.63
N PRO A 104 -21.49 -45.63 -10.03
CA PRO A 104 -20.26 -45.81 -9.21
C PRO A 104 -18.94 -45.35 -9.91
N GLY A 105 -17.72 -45.38 -9.37
CA GLY A 105 -17.10 -45.93 -8.16
C GLY A 105 -15.66 -46.38 -8.48
N SER A 106 -14.84 -46.55 -7.43
CA SER A 106 -13.54 -47.27 -7.34
C SER A 106 -12.26 -46.58 -7.87
N ASP A 107 -11.07 -46.69 -7.28
CA ASP A 107 -10.61 -47.17 -5.96
C ASP A 107 -9.07 -47.00 -5.85
N GLU A 108 -8.57 -46.94 -4.59
CA GLU A 108 -7.29 -47.52 -4.06
C GLU A 108 -5.90 -46.99 -4.55
N LYS A 109 -4.79 -46.97 -3.79
CA LYS A 109 -4.36 -47.21 -2.39
C LYS A 109 -2.83 -46.96 -2.28
N SER A 110 -2.35 -46.56 -1.07
CA SER A 110 -1.09 -47.00 -0.37
C SER A 110 0.29 -46.72 -1.03
N ASP A 111 1.45 -46.57 -0.39
CA ASP A 111 1.93 -46.80 0.99
C ASP A 111 3.41 -46.32 1.11
N LYS A 112 3.85 -46.04 2.36
CA LYS A 112 5.17 -46.33 3.00
C LYS A 112 6.39 -45.37 2.98
N ALA A 113 6.97 -45.35 4.19
CA ALA A 113 8.14 -44.67 4.76
C ALA A 113 9.50 -45.37 4.55
N ALA A 114 10.61 -44.62 4.79
CA ALA A 114 11.60 -44.83 5.87
C ALA A 114 13.10 -44.60 5.49
N THR A 115 13.74 -43.69 6.25
CA THR A 115 15.09 -43.72 6.90
C THR A 115 16.39 -44.06 6.15
N GLY A 116 17.45 -43.27 6.42
CA GLY A 116 18.87 -43.70 6.36
C GLY A 116 19.90 -42.59 6.60
N SER A 117 20.68 -42.70 7.68
CA SER A 117 21.78 -41.83 8.15
C SER A 117 23.15 -42.44 7.83
N SER A 118 24.21 -41.64 7.67
CA SER A 118 25.58 -42.01 8.12
C SER A 118 26.57 -40.83 8.16
N ASP A 119 27.41 -40.88 9.21
CA ASP A 119 28.47 -40.01 9.70
C ASP A 119 29.67 -39.68 8.77
N GLY A 120 30.44 -38.64 9.14
CA GLY A 120 31.91 -38.80 9.25
C GLY A 120 32.86 -37.61 8.98
N LYS A 121 33.36 -37.02 10.08
CA LYS A 121 34.77 -36.61 10.36
C LYS A 121 35.36 -35.27 9.87
N GLU A 122 35.67 -34.46 10.89
CA GLU A 122 36.81 -33.52 11.05
C GLU A 122 38.13 -34.30 11.38
N PRO A 123 39.36 -33.70 11.36
CA PRO A 123 39.79 -32.74 12.42
C PRO A 123 40.87 -31.66 12.07
N GLY A 124 40.91 -30.59 12.90
CA GLY A 124 42.03 -29.79 13.46
C GLY A 124 43.22 -29.28 12.58
N HIS A 125 43.95 -28.19 12.89
CA HIS A 125 44.31 -27.58 14.18
C HIS A 125 45.15 -26.27 13.96
N HIS A 126 45.30 -25.46 15.04
CA HIS A 126 46.33 -24.42 15.36
C HIS A 126 46.31 -23.05 14.65
N ASP A 127 46.69 -21.92 15.24
CA ASP A 127 46.78 -21.35 16.62
C ASP A 127 47.31 -19.89 16.44
N ASP A 128 47.34 -19.13 17.54
CA ASP A 128 48.10 -17.88 17.79
C ASP A 128 47.45 -16.50 17.51
N ASP A 129 46.77 -16.01 18.54
CA ASP A 129 47.20 -14.91 19.44
C ASP A 129 47.86 -13.65 18.84
N LEU A 130 47.33 -12.47 19.20
CA LEU A 130 48.10 -11.34 19.77
C LEU A 130 47.22 -10.09 20.04
N ASP A 131 47.18 -9.73 21.31
CA ASP A 131 46.79 -8.45 21.90
C ASP A 131 47.44 -7.21 21.21
N LYS A 132 46.67 -6.12 21.11
CA LYS A 132 46.99 -4.77 21.64
C LYS A 132 46.02 -3.68 21.18
N LYS A 133 45.49 -2.93 22.15
CA LYS A 133 44.97 -1.55 22.08
C LYS A 133 45.55 -0.80 23.30
N PRO A 134 45.40 0.53 23.46
CA PRO A 134 45.28 1.63 22.49
C PRO A 134 46.23 2.81 22.85
N VAL A 135 46.40 3.81 21.97
CA VAL A 135 46.88 5.15 22.37
C VAL A 135 46.13 6.23 21.57
N GLU A 136 45.46 7.13 22.29
CA GLU A 136 44.92 8.41 21.82
C GLU A 136 46.04 9.42 21.59
N VAL A 137 45.99 10.21 20.49
CA VAL A 137 46.41 11.64 20.45
C VAL A 137 45.70 12.34 19.27
N LEU A 138 44.88 13.36 19.56
CA LEU A 138 44.57 14.51 18.66
C LEU A 138 45.65 15.59 18.90
N PRO A 139 46.05 16.51 17.96
CA PRO A 139 45.12 17.42 17.25
C PRO A 139 45.58 18.01 15.88
N GLY A 140 44.67 18.75 15.21
CA GLY A 140 44.98 20.09 14.69
C GLY A 140 45.34 20.32 13.21
N SER A 141 44.44 21.09 12.56
CA SER A 141 44.64 22.17 11.56
C SER A 141 45.17 21.92 10.14
N ASP A 142 44.33 22.37 9.19
CA ASP A 142 44.62 23.15 7.98
C ASP A 142 45.64 22.63 6.95
N ASP A 143 45.15 22.19 5.78
CA ASP A 143 45.65 22.75 4.52
C ASP A 143 44.60 22.72 3.39
N LYS A 144 44.23 23.91 2.93
CA LYS A 144 43.53 24.14 1.66
C LYS A 144 44.60 24.30 0.59
N SER A 145 44.80 23.30 -0.27
CA SER A 145 44.96 23.50 -1.73
C SER A 145 45.54 22.26 -2.42
N LYS A 146 44.76 21.70 -3.36
CA LYS A 146 45.20 21.28 -4.71
C LYS A 146 44.06 20.52 -5.39
N TRP A 147 43.09 21.29 -5.89
CA TRP A 147 42.21 20.84 -6.96
C TRP A 147 42.89 21.16 -8.29
N ASN A 148 43.51 20.16 -8.91
CA ASN A 148 43.57 20.01 -10.38
C ASN A 148 44.39 18.76 -10.76
N SER A 149 43.68 17.69 -11.07
CA SER A 149 44.05 16.77 -12.16
C SER A 149 42.86 15.88 -12.47
N ASN A 150 42.26 16.15 -13.63
CA ASN A 150 41.25 15.36 -14.29
C ASN A 150 41.77 13.92 -14.54
N PRO A 151 41.09 12.83 -14.13
CA PRO A 151 41.37 11.51 -14.66
C PRO A 151 40.34 11.20 -15.76
N GLY A 152 40.81 11.17 -17.00
CA GLY A 152 40.08 10.56 -18.10
C GLY A 152 39.62 9.15 -17.72
N HIS A 153 38.38 8.84 -18.08
CA HIS A 153 37.77 7.54 -17.82
C HIS A 153 38.56 6.46 -18.57
N ALA A 154 39.39 5.72 -17.84
CA ALA A 154 39.81 4.41 -18.27
C ALA A 154 38.59 3.46 -18.21
N PRO A 155 38.39 2.57 -19.19
CA PRO A 155 37.33 1.58 -19.12
C PRO A 155 37.50 0.72 -17.85
N PRO A 156 36.42 0.35 -17.16
CA PRO A 156 36.52 -0.44 -15.95
C PRO A 156 37.19 -1.79 -16.27
N PRO A 157 38.09 -2.29 -15.40
CA PRO A 157 38.73 -3.58 -15.61
C PRO A 157 37.67 -4.69 -15.71
N ALA A 158 37.91 -5.66 -16.59
CA ALA A 158 37.02 -6.77 -16.97
C ALA A 158 36.67 -7.77 -15.84
N ASN A 159 36.80 -7.37 -14.58
CA ASN A 159 36.64 -8.23 -13.40
C ASN A 159 35.87 -7.56 -12.24
N ARG A 160 35.20 -6.42 -12.49
CA ARG A 160 34.29 -5.83 -11.49
C ARG A 160 32.93 -6.52 -11.62
N ARG A 161 32.56 -7.31 -10.61
CA ARG A 161 31.21 -7.89 -10.46
C ARG A 161 30.15 -6.79 -10.56
N HIS A 162 28.97 -7.13 -11.07
CA HIS A 162 27.89 -6.17 -11.25
C HIS A 162 27.46 -5.62 -9.87
N PRO A 163 27.07 -4.33 -9.73
CA PRO A 163 26.64 -3.78 -8.44
C PRO A 163 25.53 -4.57 -7.75
N ILE A 164 24.58 -5.12 -8.54
CA ILE A 164 23.49 -5.97 -8.03
C ILE A 164 24.03 -7.21 -7.31
N ASP A 165 25.16 -7.80 -7.74
CA ASP A 165 25.78 -8.95 -7.04
C ASP A 165 26.23 -8.59 -5.61
N ALA A 166 26.58 -7.33 -5.36
CA ALA A 166 26.89 -6.86 -4.01
C ALA A 166 25.62 -6.68 -3.18
N LEU A 167 24.58 -6.10 -3.77
CA LEU A 167 23.28 -5.88 -3.12
C LEU A 167 22.62 -7.18 -2.67
N ILE A 168 22.64 -8.21 -3.53
CA ILE A 168 22.10 -9.54 -3.21
C ILE A 168 22.88 -10.19 -2.06
N ARG A 169 24.22 -10.12 -2.07
CA ARG A 169 25.05 -10.64 -0.97
C ARG A 169 24.75 -9.92 0.35
N THR A 170 24.68 -8.59 0.33
CA THR A 170 24.31 -7.81 1.51
C THR A 170 22.90 -8.16 2.01
N ALA A 171 21.96 -8.42 1.10
CA ALA A 171 20.61 -8.83 1.45
C ALA A 171 20.57 -10.23 2.10
N ASP A 172 21.34 -11.19 1.57
CA ASP A 172 21.50 -12.53 2.19
C ASP A 172 22.10 -12.44 3.60
N ASP A 173 23.13 -11.62 3.79
CA ASP A 173 23.78 -11.43 5.10
C ASP A 173 22.83 -10.73 6.09
N THR A 174 22.09 -9.72 5.61
CA THR A 174 21.07 -9.02 6.41
C THR A 174 19.97 -9.98 6.86
N PHE A 175 19.47 -10.81 5.93
CA PHE A 175 18.43 -11.79 6.23
C PHE A 175 18.89 -12.81 7.27
N LYS A 176 20.10 -13.37 7.12
CA LYS A 176 20.70 -14.27 8.12
C LYS A 176 20.84 -13.61 9.48
N ALA A 177 21.30 -12.35 9.52
CA ALA A 177 21.48 -11.60 10.77
C ALA A 177 20.15 -11.32 11.48
N VAL A 178 19.07 -11.08 10.74
CA VAL A 178 17.72 -10.91 11.31
C VAL A 178 17.21 -12.24 11.87
N LEU A 179 17.32 -13.34 11.12
CA LEU A 179 16.88 -14.67 11.57
C LEU A 179 17.67 -15.21 12.75
N ALA A 180 18.94 -14.83 12.90
CA ALA A 180 19.75 -15.21 14.07
C ALA A 180 19.21 -14.64 15.39
N LYS A 181 18.28 -13.68 15.35
CA LYS A 181 17.60 -13.09 16.53
C LYS A 181 16.29 -13.79 16.90
N GLU A 182 15.93 -14.87 16.21
CA GLU A 182 14.68 -15.57 16.46
C GLU A 182 14.63 -16.13 17.89
N SER A 183 13.57 -15.79 18.61
CA SER A 183 13.29 -16.30 19.95
C SER A 183 12.60 -17.66 19.85
N LYS A 184 13.06 -18.64 20.61
CA LYS A 184 12.51 -20.02 20.61
C LYS A 184 11.67 -20.30 21.85
N THR A 185 11.79 -19.47 22.89
CA THR A 185 11.00 -19.57 24.11
C THR A 185 10.30 -18.26 24.46
N LEU A 186 9.22 -18.35 25.25
CA LEU A 186 8.50 -17.18 25.76
C LEU A 186 9.42 -16.23 26.54
N ALA A 187 10.35 -16.78 27.35
CA ALA A 187 11.31 -15.99 28.12
C ALA A 187 12.30 -15.24 27.21
N GLU A 188 12.80 -15.89 26.16
CA GLU A 188 13.66 -15.24 25.16
C GLU A 188 12.91 -14.14 24.41
N ALA A 189 11.66 -14.36 24.02
CA ALA A 189 10.85 -13.35 23.35
C ALA A 189 10.58 -12.15 24.26
N ALA A 190 10.30 -12.38 25.54
CA ALA A 190 10.10 -11.32 26.52
C ALA A 190 11.39 -10.54 26.81
N ASP A 191 12.55 -11.21 26.85
CA ASP A 191 13.85 -10.57 26.99
C ASP A 191 14.21 -9.74 25.73
N ALA A 192 14.00 -10.28 24.53
CA ALA A 192 14.19 -9.56 23.27
C ALA A 192 13.31 -8.30 23.20
N TYR A 193 12.04 -8.41 23.61
CA TYR A 193 11.15 -7.25 23.76
C TYR A 193 11.73 -6.22 24.72
N ARG A 194 12.11 -6.61 25.94
CA ARG A 194 12.62 -5.66 26.96
C ARG A 194 13.87 -4.95 26.47
N LYS A 195 14.79 -5.68 25.84
CA LYS A 195 16.02 -5.13 25.24
C LYS A 195 15.71 -4.11 24.13
N ARG A 196 14.73 -4.40 23.27
CA ARG A 196 14.40 -3.53 22.13
C ARG A 196 13.50 -2.35 22.50
N ARG A 197 12.54 -2.57 23.39
CA ARG A 197 11.44 -1.62 23.69
C ARG A 197 11.64 -0.87 25.00
N GLY A 198 12.51 -1.34 25.91
CA GLY A 198 12.78 -0.69 27.19
C GLY A 198 11.60 -0.69 28.17
N ARG A 199 10.66 -1.63 28.00
CA ARG A 199 9.45 -1.81 28.82
C ARG A 199 9.21 -3.30 29.05
N HIS A 200 8.38 -3.66 30.03
CA HIS A 200 7.83 -5.02 30.09
C HIS A 200 6.82 -5.22 28.96
N PRO A 201 6.74 -6.44 28.38
CA PRO A 201 5.73 -6.77 27.37
C PRO A 201 4.31 -6.46 27.87
N PRO A 202 3.33 -6.19 27.00
CA PRO A 202 1.98 -5.83 27.45
C PRO A 202 1.30 -7.02 28.14
N PRO A 203 0.29 -6.79 29.00
CA PRO A 203 -0.58 -7.85 29.48
C PRO A 203 -1.10 -8.74 28.33
N GLY A 204 -1.15 -10.05 28.55
CA GLY A 204 -1.53 -11.04 27.53
C GLY A 204 -0.43 -11.44 26.55
N PHE A 205 0.83 -11.02 26.78
CA PHE A 205 1.97 -11.38 25.93
C PHE A 205 2.23 -12.89 25.86
N ASP A 206 2.02 -13.61 26.95
CA ASP A 206 2.09 -15.08 27.01
C ASP A 206 1.07 -15.74 26.07
N LYS A 207 -0.19 -15.25 26.08
CA LYS A 207 -1.26 -15.73 25.20
C LYS A 207 -0.97 -15.40 23.74
N TRP A 208 -0.46 -14.20 23.47
CA TRP A 208 -0.01 -13.81 22.13
C TRP A 208 1.12 -14.71 21.63
N TYR A 209 2.13 -14.97 22.47
CA TYR A 209 3.24 -15.84 22.12
C TYR A 209 2.76 -17.28 21.87
N GLN A 210 1.87 -17.79 22.73
CA GLN A 210 1.27 -19.12 22.54
C GLN A 210 0.49 -19.19 21.22
N PHE A 211 -0.34 -18.18 20.92
CA PHE A 211 -1.04 -18.10 19.65
C PHE A 211 -0.07 -18.10 18.45
N ALA A 212 1.05 -17.41 18.56
CA ALA A 212 2.07 -17.40 17.52
C ALA A 212 2.76 -18.77 17.35
N VAL A 213 3.07 -19.46 18.44
CA VAL A 213 3.63 -20.82 18.44
C VAL A 213 2.65 -21.82 17.84
N ASP A 214 1.38 -21.76 18.24
CA ASP A 214 0.32 -22.66 17.74
C ASP A 214 0.09 -22.51 16.23
N ASN A 215 0.47 -21.37 15.66
CA ASN A 215 0.38 -21.07 14.23
C ASN A 215 1.75 -21.10 13.50
N ASP A 216 2.78 -21.70 14.11
CA ASP A 216 4.11 -21.91 13.51
C ASP A 216 4.72 -20.60 12.95
N ALA A 217 4.63 -19.52 13.73
CA ALA A 217 5.16 -18.22 13.35
C ALA A 217 6.66 -18.09 13.66
N VAL A 218 7.36 -17.31 12.82
CA VAL A 218 8.77 -16.96 13.06
C VAL A 218 8.84 -15.79 14.03
N MET A 219 9.41 -16.01 15.21
CA MET A 219 9.38 -15.06 16.32
C MET A 219 10.66 -14.21 16.38
N VAL A 220 10.72 -13.16 15.56
CA VAL A 220 11.78 -12.14 15.61
C VAL A 220 11.17 -10.82 16.03
N GLU A 221 11.69 -10.21 17.11
CA GLU A 221 11.13 -8.96 17.67
C GLU A 221 11.21 -7.78 16.66
N ASP A 222 12.20 -7.77 15.76
CA ASP A 222 12.34 -6.80 14.67
C ASP A 222 11.10 -6.78 13.73
N PHE A 223 10.39 -7.90 13.56
CA PHE A 223 9.18 -8.00 12.71
C PHE A 223 7.96 -7.23 13.25
N PHE A 224 8.06 -6.67 14.45
CA PHE A 224 7.01 -5.88 15.09
C PHE A 224 7.36 -4.39 15.16
N ASP A 225 8.49 -3.95 14.59
CA ASP A 225 8.93 -2.56 14.63
C ASP A 225 7.90 -1.56 14.15
N GLN A 226 7.13 -1.92 13.12
CA GLN A 226 6.09 -1.06 12.57
C GLN A 226 5.05 -0.66 13.64
N ILE A 227 4.70 -1.58 14.55
CA ILE A 227 3.79 -1.29 15.66
C ILE A 227 4.34 -0.16 16.53
N TYR A 228 5.62 -0.17 16.86
CA TYR A 228 6.22 0.82 17.76
C TYR A 228 6.55 2.13 17.03
N HIS A 229 6.89 2.08 15.74
CA HIS A 229 6.96 3.30 14.93
C HIS A 229 5.62 4.07 14.97
N ASP A 230 4.51 3.34 15.00
CA ASP A 230 3.16 3.92 14.97
C ASP A 230 2.65 4.31 16.36
N LEU A 231 2.88 3.47 17.38
CA LEU A 231 2.34 3.67 18.72
C LEU A 231 3.20 4.56 19.63
N ASN A 232 4.51 4.69 19.38
CA ASN A 232 5.39 5.45 20.27
C ASN A 232 4.95 6.92 20.48
N PRO A 233 4.55 7.70 19.45
CA PRO A 233 4.06 9.06 19.66
C PRO A 233 2.89 9.16 20.66
N PHE A 234 2.06 8.12 20.79
CA PHE A 234 0.91 8.14 21.68
C PHE A 234 1.26 8.03 23.16
N TRP A 235 2.47 7.61 23.53
CA TRP A 235 2.96 7.72 24.92
C TRP A 235 3.14 9.17 25.37
N GLY A 236 3.28 10.11 24.43
CA GLY A 236 3.31 11.55 24.70
C GLY A 236 1.92 12.19 24.86
N ILE A 237 0.85 11.41 24.68
CA ILE A 237 -0.55 11.84 24.74
C ILE A 237 -1.23 11.30 26.00
N ASP A 238 -2.12 12.08 26.61
CA ASP A 238 -2.97 11.63 27.72
C ASP A 238 -3.83 10.42 27.31
N PRO A 239 -3.75 9.27 28.02
CA PRO A 239 -4.48 8.05 27.66
C PRO A 239 -6.00 8.26 27.62
N THR A 240 -6.57 9.11 28.48
CA THR A 240 -8.01 9.40 28.47
C THR A 240 -8.44 10.11 27.19
N ARG A 241 -7.55 10.93 26.59
CA ARG A 241 -7.80 11.57 25.29
C ARG A 241 -7.79 10.55 24.16
N ILE A 242 -6.87 9.58 24.19
CA ILE A 242 -6.79 8.50 23.19
C ILE A 242 -8.13 7.75 23.17
N LEU A 243 -8.58 7.31 24.33
CA LEU A 243 -9.85 6.60 24.51
C LEU A 243 -11.05 7.44 24.07
N LYS A 244 -11.15 8.71 24.51
CA LYS A 244 -12.26 9.60 24.14
C LYS A 244 -12.32 9.84 22.64
N GLU A 245 -11.19 10.15 22.01
CA GLU A 245 -11.15 10.48 20.58
C GLU A 245 -11.39 9.26 19.69
N ALA A 246 -11.03 8.05 20.14
CA ALA A 246 -11.42 6.81 19.47
C ALA A 246 -12.94 6.56 19.58
N CYS A 247 -13.50 6.70 20.80
CA CYS A 247 -14.92 6.49 21.09
C CYS A 247 -15.85 7.50 20.39
N ASP A 248 -15.38 8.73 20.17
CA ASP A 248 -16.14 9.79 19.49
C ASP A 248 -16.06 9.70 17.96
N TYR A 249 -15.20 8.84 17.42
CA TYR A 249 -15.02 8.76 15.97
C TYR A 249 -16.17 8.00 15.30
N GLU A 250 -16.51 8.38 14.07
CA GLU A 250 -17.67 7.86 13.36
C GLU A 250 -17.48 6.42 12.83
N MET A 251 -16.26 6.07 12.41
CA MET A 251 -15.94 4.78 11.81
C MET A 251 -15.09 3.98 12.77
N THR A 252 -15.74 3.09 13.53
CA THR A 252 -15.07 2.32 14.57
C THR A 252 -15.40 0.83 14.50
N ILE A 253 -14.42 0.01 14.90
CA ILE A 253 -14.65 -1.31 15.47
C ILE A 253 -14.61 -1.16 16.99
N ASN A 254 -15.58 -1.75 17.69
CA ASN A 254 -15.69 -1.73 19.14
C ASN A 254 -15.59 -3.17 19.65
N ILE A 255 -14.78 -3.38 20.68
CA ILE A 255 -14.65 -4.67 21.38
C ILE A 255 -15.16 -4.49 22.79
N ARG A 256 -16.14 -5.30 23.19
CA ARG A 256 -16.67 -5.35 24.56
C ARG A 256 -16.87 -6.79 25.00
N ASN A 257 -16.35 -7.15 26.16
CA ASN A 257 -16.41 -8.50 26.71
C ASN A 257 -16.04 -9.55 25.64
N HIS A 258 -14.87 -9.36 25.05
CA HIS A 258 -14.30 -10.25 24.03
C HIS A 258 -15.17 -10.44 22.76
N THR A 259 -16.08 -9.52 22.46
CA THR A 259 -16.91 -9.55 21.25
C THR A 259 -16.70 -8.28 20.45
N ALA A 260 -16.30 -8.41 19.18
CA ALA A 260 -16.10 -7.30 18.26
C ALA A 260 -17.37 -6.99 17.44
N TYR A 261 -17.68 -5.71 17.26
CA TYR A 261 -18.76 -5.24 16.38
C TYR A 261 -18.41 -3.88 15.76
N ALA A 262 -19.09 -3.51 14.68
CA ALA A 262 -18.97 -2.19 14.07
C ALA A 262 -20.35 -1.61 13.75
N LYS A 263 -20.49 -0.28 13.87
CA LYS A 263 -21.73 0.43 13.49
C LYS A 263 -21.77 0.81 12.01
N SER A 264 -20.61 1.00 11.38
CA SER A 264 -20.46 1.37 9.96
C SER A 264 -20.55 0.14 9.07
N ASP A 265 -21.29 0.22 7.96
CA ASP A 265 -21.37 -0.79 6.91
C ASP A 265 -20.33 -0.57 5.78
N TRP A 266 -19.38 0.35 5.97
CA TRP A 266 -18.29 0.57 5.03
C TRP A 266 -17.50 -0.73 4.84
N PHE A 267 -17.24 -1.09 3.58
CA PHE A 267 -16.75 -2.44 3.25
C PHE A 267 -15.38 -2.74 3.86
N TRP A 268 -14.44 -1.78 3.92
CA TRP A 268 -13.16 -2.00 4.61
C TRP A 268 -13.33 -2.20 6.11
N THR A 269 -14.25 -1.47 6.74
CA THR A 269 -14.59 -1.65 8.16
C THR A 269 -15.09 -3.06 8.41
N GLN A 270 -15.94 -3.59 7.53
CA GLN A 270 -16.45 -4.96 7.63
C GLN A 270 -15.36 -6.03 7.42
N ILE A 271 -14.40 -5.78 6.52
CA ILE A 271 -13.26 -6.68 6.30
C ILE A 271 -12.33 -6.70 7.53
N TRP A 272 -11.99 -5.54 8.09
CA TRP A 272 -11.19 -5.48 9.32
C TRP A 272 -11.93 -6.02 10.54
N LEU A 273 -13.25 -5.82 10.62
CA LEU A 273 -14.08 -6.46 11.64
C LEU A 273 -13.99 -7.98 11.53
N ASN A 274 -14.11 -8.53 10.31
CA ASN A 274 -14.00 -9.96 10.08
C ASN A 274 -12.66 -10.53 10.57
N MET A 275 -11.54 -9.84 10.28
CA MET A 275 -10.22 -10.21 10.81
C MET A 275 -10.19 -10.13 12.35
N THR A 276 -10.66 -9.02 12.92
CA THR A 276 -10.63 -8.77 14.37
C THR A 276 -11.45 -9.82 15.14
N SER A 277 -12.62 -10.20 14.63
CA SER A 277 -13.47 -11.24 15.24
C SER A 277 -12.83 -12.63 15.30
N THR A 278 -11.79 -12.90 14.51
CA THR A 278 -11.07 -14.19 14.62
C THR A 278 -10.19 -14.29 15.87
N ILE A 279 -9.83 -13.15 16.47
CA ILE A 279 -8.93 -13.05 17.63
C ILE A 279 -9.59 -12.34 18.84
N GLU A 280 -10.87 -11.96 18.75
CA GLU A 280 -11.58 -11.17 19.76
C GLU A 280 -11.56 -11.79 21.18
N HIS A 281 -11.54 -13.11 21.27
CA HIS A 281 -11.44 -13.87 22.53
C HIS A 281 -10.13 -13.66 23.30
N LEU A 282 -9.10 -13.07 22.65
CA LEU A 282 -7.82 -12.72 23.26
C LEU A 282 -7.66 -11.22 23.51
N LEU A 283 -8.62 -10.40 23.04
CA LEU A 283 -8.52 -8.95 23.06
C LEU A 283 -9.29 -8.36 24.25
N PRO A 284 -8.74 -7.35 24.94
CA PRO A 284 -9.47 -6.57 25.93
C PRO A 284 -10.46 -5.61 25.25
N ASP A 285 -11.26 -4.93 26.05
CA ASP A 285 -12.17 -3.89 25.59
C ASP A 285 -11.40 -2.71 24.96
N MET A 286 -11.83 -2.26 23.78
CA MET A 286 -11.25 -1.09 23.09
C MET A 286 -12.15 -0.55 21.98
N ASP A 287 -11.85 0.68 21.54
CA ASP A 287 -12.44 1.31 20.36
C ASP A 287 -11.34 1.61 19.33
N ILE A 288 -11.53 1.18 18.09
CA ILE A 288 -10.55 1.23 17.00
C ILE A 288 -11.10 2.15 15.91
N ALA A 289 -10.59 3.40 15.82
CA ALA A 289 -10.98 4.35 14.79
C ALA A 289 -10.31 4.02 13.45
N LEU A 290 -11.06 4.06 12.34
CA LEU A 290 -10.61 3.54 11.04
C LEU A 290 -10.59 4.62 9.96
N ASN A 291 -9.53 4.63 9.15
CA ASN A 291 -9.49 5.39 7.91
C ASN A 291 -10.32 4.66 6.82
N ALA A 292 -11.25 5.39 6.19
CA ALA A 292 -12.06 4.88 5.08
C ALA A 292 -11.62 5.38 3.69
N MET A 293 -10.48 6.07 3.60
CA MET A 293 -9.95 6.61 2.34
C MET A 293 -8.73 5.84 1.85
N ASP A 294 -8.50 5.85 0.53
CA ASP A 294 -7.26 5.32 -0.07
C ASP A 294 -6.05 6.08 0.50
N GLU A 295 -6.15 7.41 0.58
CA GLU A 295 -5.11 8.28 1.11
C GLU A 295 -5.06 8.31 2.64
N PRO A 296 -3.87 8.53 3.22
CA PRO A 296 -3.70 8.76 4.63
C PRO A 296 -4.15 10.18 4.99
N ARG A 297 -4.68 10.31 6.20
CA ARG A 297 -5.44 11.45 6.72
C ARG A 297 -4.76 12.13 7.92
N MET A 298 -3.67 11.61 8.47
CA MET A 298 -2.91 12.27 9.54
C MET A 298 -1.52 12.63 9.04
N VAL A 299 -1.26 13.94 8.96
CA VAL A 299 0.09 14.50 8.80
C VAL A 299 0.28 15.52 9.89
N VAL A 300 0.72 15.05 11.04
CA VAL A 300 1.02 15.88 12.21
C VAL A 300 2.36 16.58 11.94
N PRO A 301 2.51 17.87 12.30
CA PRO A 301 3.80 18.56 12.16
C PRO A 301 4.94 17.78 12.81
N TRP A 302 6.09 17.72 12.14
CA TRP A 302 7.24 16.94 12.59
C TRP A 302 7.66 17.31 14.01
N GLU A 303 7.66 18.61 14.33
CA GLU A 303 8.04 19.14 15.64
C GLU A 303 7.12 18.59 16.74
N THR A 304 5.82 18.50 16.47
CA THR A 304 4.84 17.94 17.40
C THR A 304 5.06 16.45 17.62
N ILE A 305 5.37 15.69 16.55
CA ILE A 305 5.71 14.26 16.69
C ILE A 305 7.01 14.10 17.46
N ASP A 306 8.04 14.90 17.20
CA ASP A 306 9.31 14.84 17.92
C ASP A 306 9.09 15.12 19.42
N GLU A 307 8.31 16.14 19.79
CA GLU A 307 7.94 16.40 21.20
C GLU A 307 7.29 15.18 21.87
N TYR A 308 6.35 14.52 21.18
CA TYR A 308 5.73 13.30 21.69
C TYR A 308 6.72 12.14 21.81
N MET A 309 7.64 12.01 20.86
CA MET A 309 8.69 11.00 20.89
C MET A 309 9.71 11.24 22.00
N GLN A 310 10.02 12.51 22.36
CA GLN A 310 10.85 12.80 23.53
C GLN A 310 10.17 12.36 24.83
N LYS A 311 8.87 12.67 24.99
CA LYS A 311 8.07 12.19 26.13
C LYS A 311 8.00 10.66 26.19
N GLU A 312 7.85 10.00 25.04
CA GLU A 312 7.88 8.54 24.98
C GLU A 312 9.19 7.98 25.53
N LYS A 313 10.34 8.52 25.10
CA LYS A 313 11.66 8.08 25.59
C LYS A 313 11.80 8.25 27.10
N GLU A 314 11.34 9.37 27.66
CA GLU A 314 11.40 9.67 29.09
C GLU A 314 10.57 8.70 29.96
N THR A 315 9.51 8.13 29.39
CA THR A 315 8.62 7.19 30.09
C THR A 315 9.08 5.74 29.98
N ARG A 316 10.11 5.41 29.18
CA ARG A 316 10.63 4.02 29.06
C ARG A 316 11.30 3.57 30.34
N LYS A 317 10.66 2.66 31.07
CA LYS A 317 11.15 2.14 32.34
C LYS A 317 10.74 0.68 32.50
N LEU A 318 11.66 -0.13 33.05
CA LEU A 318 11.38 -1.46 33.58
C LEU A 318 11.10 -1.30 35.07
N ILE A 319 9.83 -1.27 35.45
CA ILE A 319 9.44 -1.23 36.86
C ILE A 319 9.70 -2.59 37.52
N PRO A 320 9.91 -2.67 38.85
CA PRO A 320 10.13 -3.95 39.51
C PRO A 320 8.95 -4.91 39.27
N ALA A 321 9.23 -6.18 38.96
CA ALA A 321 8.21 -7.16 38.56
C ALA A 321 7.05 -7.29 39.56
N LYS A 322 7.33 -7.19 40.86
CA LYS A 322 6.32 -7.22 41.93
C LYS A 322 5.32 -6.04 41.92
N ASP A 323 5.66 -4.94 41.26
CA ASP A 323 4.88 -3.71 41.19
C ASP A 323 4.14 -3.57 39.84
N VAL A 324 4.26 -4.57 38.96
CA VAL A 324 3.64 -4.61 37.63
C VAL A 324 2.16 -4.95 37.74
N ILE A 325 1.35 -4.29 36.91
CA ILE A 325 -0.08 -4.55 36.72
C ILE A 325 -0.25 -5.36 35.42
N ASP A 326 -0.83 -6.55 35.50
CA ASP A 326 -0.95 -7.50 34.39
C ASP A 326 -2.39 -7.67 33.87
N ASP A 327 -3.29 -6.76 34.24
CA ASP A 327 -4.69 -6.73 33.82
C ASP A 327 -5.06 -5.43 33.08
N PHE A 328 -6.03 -5.52 32.18
CA PHE A 328 -6.66 -4.35 31.55
C PHE A 328 -7.89 -3.91 32.35
N GLN A 329 -8.12 -2.60 32.43
CA GLN A 329 -9.35 -2.05 32.98
C GLN A 329 -10.53 -2.36 32.05
N GLU A 330 -11.69 -2.68 32.63
CA GLU A 330 -12.94 -2.73 31.88
C GLU A 330 -13.31 -1.32 31.38
N LEU A 331 -13.71 -1.22 30.11
CA LEU A 331 -14.14 0.05 29.56
C LEU A 331 -15.56 0.39 29.99
N ARG A 332 -15.75 1.65 30.40
CA ARG A 332 -17.09 2.20 30.64
C ARG A 332 -17.95 2.14 29.35
N PRO A 333 -19.28 2.11 29.47
CA PRO A 333 -20.17 2.22 28.32
C PRO A 333 -19.84 3.44 27.45
N ALA A 334 -19.92 3.28 26.12
CA ALA A 334 -19.58 4.34 25.18
C ALA A 334 -20.42 5.62 25.42
N GLU A 335 -21.69 5.47 25.79
CA GLU A 335 -22.59 6.59 26.07
C GLU A 335 -22.15 7.40 27.30
N GLU A 336 -21.45 6.78 28.25
CA GLU A 336 -20.90 7.47 29.42
C GLU A 336 -19.63 8.23 29.03
N ILE A 337 -18.70 7.56 28.33
CA ILE A 337 -17.48 8.18 27.81
C ILE A 337 -17.81 9.38 26.92
N GLN A 338 -18.82 9.26 26.05
CA GLN A 338 -19.23 10.33 25.14
C GLN A 338 -19.86 11.52 25.86
N LYS A 339 -20.57 11.29 26.98
CA LYS A 339 -21.16 12.35 27.81
C LYS A 339 -20.14 13.10 28.65
N ASP A 340 -18.97 12.51 28.88
CA ASP A 340 -17.92 13.19 29.64
C ASP A 340 -17.51 14.48 28.92
N SER A 341 -17.56 15.57 29.67
CA SER A 341 -17.13 16.89 29.19
C SER A 341 -15.61 17.03 29.12
N LEU A 342 -14.87 16.16 29.81
CA LEU A 342 -13.42 16.11 29.83
C LEU A 342 -12.92 14.66 29.77
N PRO A 343 -11.89 14.34 28.95
CA PRO A 343 -11.20 15.27 28.04
C PRO A 343 -12.09 15.69 26.86
N VAL A 344 -11.85 16.90 26.33
CA VAL A 344 -12.55 17.40 25.14
C VAL A 344 -11.95 16.75 23.89
N THR A 345 -12.78 16.19 23.02
CA THR A 345 -12.35 15.74 21.70
C THR A 345 -11.90 16.92 20.87
N LEU A 346 -10.64 16.89 20.44
CA LEU A 346 -10.07 17.97 19.65
C LEU A 346 -10.73 18.01 18.26
N PRO A 347 -11.12 19.21 17.77
CA PRO A 347 -11.64 19.36 16.43
C PRO A 347 -10.54 18.99 15.43
N LYS A 348 -10.81 17.99 14.58
CA LYS A 348 -9.80 17.47 13.66
C LYS A 348 -9.45 18.47 12.58
N ASN A 349 -10.29 19.47 12.29
CA ASN A 349 -10.02 20.52 11.30
C ASN A 349 -9.49 19.93 9.99
N TRP A 350 -10.30 19.08 9.35
CA TRP A 350 -9.92 18.39 8.12
C TRP A 350 -9.58 19.40 7.01
N GLU A 351 -8.38 19.30 6.47
CA GLU A 351 -7.84 20.13 5.40
C GLU A 351 -7.90 19.37 4.07
N ASP A 352 -8.22 20.09 3.00
CA ASP A 352 -8.28 19.63 1.62
C ASP A 352 -7.28 20.38 0.72
N THR A 353 -6.21 20.93 1.33
CA THR A 353 -5.19 21.75 0.65
C THR A 353 -4.56 21.02 -0.55
N SER A 354 -4.44 21.75 -1.66
CA SER A 354 -3.85 21.28 -2.91
C SER A 354 -2.74 22.26 -3.34
N PRO A 355 -1.55 21.79 -3.74
CA PRO A 355 -1.13 20.39 -3.84
C PRO A 355 -0.96 19.71 -2.48
N TYR A 356 -1.13 18.38 -2.43
CA TYR A 356 -0.97 17.60 -1.18
C TYR A 356 0.45 17.69 -0.62
N TRP A 357 1.45 18.03 -1.45
CA TRP A 357 2.83 18.24 -1.01
C TRP A 357 2.95 19.22 0.16
N ASP A 358 2.13 20.29 0.21
CA ASP A 358 2.12 21.24 1.33
C ASP A 358 1.69 20.60 2.65
N ILE A 359 0.72 19.70 2.58
CA ILE A 359 0.29 18.87 3.70
C ILE A 359 1.42 17.89 4.04
N ALA A 360 1.89 17.09 3.09
CA ALA A 360 2.82 15.99 3.33
C ALA A 360 4.16 16.47 3.92
N ARG A 361 4.76 17.53 3.35
CA ARG A 361 6.09 18.02 3.76
C ARG A 361 6.14 18.55 5.20
N ARG A 362 5.00 18.85 5.84
CA ARG A 362 5.01 19.29 7.26
C ARG A 362 5.38 18.19 8.24
N GLY A 363 5.19 16.92 7.85
CA GLY A 363 5.66 15.78 8.63
C GLY A 363 7.15 15.46 8.40
N CYS A 364 7.82 16.17 7.48
CA CYS A 364 9.26 16.04 7.28
C CYS A 364 10.06 16.87 8.29
N PRO A 365 11.29 16.46 8.66
CA PRO A 365 12.18 17.27 9.48
C PRO A 365 12.35 18.70 8.92
N PRO A 366 12.40 19.75 9.76
CA PRO A 366 12.51 21.15 9.30
C PRO A 366 13.74 21.42 8.42
N GLY A 367 14.82 20.68 8.65
CA GLY A 367 16.06 20.77 7.90
C GLY A 367 16.05 20.07 6.54
N SER A 368 15.04 19.25 6.25
CA SER A 368 15.01 18.34 5.09
C SER A 368 14.86 19.08 3.75
N PRO A 369 15.40 18.52 2.66
CA PRO A 369 15.21 19.06 1.31
C PRO A 369 13.74 19.29 0.94
N ALA A 370 12.84 18.33 1.17
CA ALA A 370 11.41 18.48 0.86
C ALA A 370 10.76 19.63 1.63
N ARG A 371 11.16 19.85 2.89
CA ARG A 371 10.65 20.93 3.72
C ARG A 371 11.20 22.31 3.35
N LYS A 372 12.31 22.38 2.59
CA LYS A 372 12.91 23.63 2.10
C LYS A 372 12.64 23.91 0.63
N ALA A 373 12.27 22.92 -0.15
CA ALA A 373 12.03 23.06 -1.58
C ALA A 373 10.90 24.05 -1.88
N ASP A 374 11.02 24.74 -3.00
CA ASP A 374 9.95 25.55 -3.55
C ASP A 374 8.79 24.65 -3.99
N LEU A 375 7.58 25.20 -3.92
CA LEU A 375 6.40 24.52 -4.43
C LEU A 375 6.38 24.60 -5.95
N LEU A 376 5.99 23.50 -6.59
CA LEU A 376 5.75 23.51 -8.02
C LEU A 376 4.47 24.31 -8.29
N GLU A 377 4.62 25.43 -9.00
CA GLU A 377 3.49 26.28 -9.40
C GLU A 377 2.62 25.60 -10.48
N THR A 378 3.25 24.88 -11.41
CA THR A 378 2.58 24.11 -12.48
C THR A 378 3.24 22.74 -12.69
N VAL A 379 2.47 21.81 -13.25
CA VAL A 379 2.87 20.42 -13.58
C VAL A 379 2.49 20.04 -15.03
N ASP A 380 2.29 21.06 -15.89
CA ASP A 380 1.84 20.95 -17.27
C ASP A 380 2.93 20.56 -18.26
N ALA A 381 4.18 20.90 -17.95
CA ALA A 381 5.35 20.54 -18.72
C ALA A 381 5.81 19.07 -18.50
N THR A 382 6.81 18.67 -19.28
CA THR A 382 7.56 17.44 -19.01
C THR A 382 8.15 17.49 -17.59
N PRO A 383 7.94 16.46 -16.75
CA PRO A 383 8.47 16.43 -15.40
C PRO A 383 9.98 16.54 -15.37
N LYS A 384 10.51 17.22 -14.34
CA LYS A 384 11.93 17.29 -14.09
C LYS A 384 12.35 16.08 -13.26
N PHE A 385 13.32 15.34 -13.76
CA PHE A 385 13.92 14.22 -13.06
C PHE A 385 15.27 14.66 -12.52
N GLU A 386 15.49 14.48 -11.21
CA GLU A 386 16.75 14.87 -10.57
C GLU A 386 17.36 13.64 -9.87
N PRO A 387 18.07 12.76 -10.60
CA PRO A 387 18.61 11.51 -10.07
C PRO A 387 19.58 11.68 -8.90
N SER A 388 20.16 12.88 -8.73
CA SER A 388 21.02 13.21 -7.59
C SER A 388 20.31 13.07 -6.24
N TRP A 389 18.99 13.25 -6.18
CA TRP A 389 18.19 13.02 -4.96
C TRP A 389 18.03 11.53 -4.62
N ALA A 390 18.28 10.63 -5.57
CA ALA A 390 18.29 9.19 -5.34
C ALA A 390 19.61 8.68 -4.76
N THR A 391 20.71 9.42 -4.97
CA THR A 391 22.06 9.03 -4.53
C THR A 391 22.15 8.59 -3.05
N PRO A 392 21.48 9.24 -2.07
CA PRO A 392 21.55 8.82 -0.67
C PRO A 392 21.06 7.41 -0.36
N HIS A 393 20.20 6.83 -1.21
CA HIS A 393 19.70 5.46 -1.04
C HIS A 393 20.14 4.50 -2.14
N GLN A 394 21.10 4.90 -2.98
CA GLN A 394 21.58 4.08 -4.09
C GLN A 394 23.03 3.63 -3.90
N TYR A 395 23.37 2.48 -4.47
CA TYR A 395 24.72 1.97 -4.63
C TYR A 395 24.97 1.74 -6.12
N ASP A 396 25.90 2.48 -6.70
CA ASP A 396 26.22 2.46 -8.14
C ASP A 396 24.96 2.53 -9.04
N GLY A 397 23.98 3.37 -8.66
CA GLY A 397 22.74 3.61 -9.42
C GLY A 397 21.54 2.73 -9.05
N TYR A 398 21.72 1.69 -8.24
CA TYR A 398 20.63 0.77 -7.84
C TYR A 398 20.20 1.00 -6.39
N VAL A 399 18.92 0.85 -6.08
CA VAL A 399 18.40 1.03 -4.71
C VAL A 399 19.12 0.10 -3.73
N SER A 400 19.84 0.67 -2.76
CA SER A 400 20.57 -0.06 -1.72
C SER A 400 19.93 0.06 -0.35
N ASN A 401 19.30 1.20 -0.06
CA ASN A 401 18.54 1.44 1.15
C ASN A 401 17.06 1.60 0.82
N TYR A 402 16.34 0.47 0.80
CA TYR A 402 14.92 0.43 0.46
C TYR A 402 14.06 1.26 1.42
N THR A 403 14.35 1.24 2.72
CA THR A 403 13.61 2.07 3.68
C THR A 403 13.73 3.56 3.36
N LEU A 404 14.94 4.02 3.01
CA LEU A 404 15.15 5.41 2.63
C LEU A 404 14.55 5.73 1.25
N SER A 405 14.54 4.81 0.29
CA SER A 405 13.96 5.07 -1.05
C SER A 405 12.45 5.35 -1.01
N THR A 406 11.74 4.82 -0.01
CA THR A 406 10.30 5.10 0.20
C THR A 406 10.04 6.41 0.96
N GLU A 407 11.08 7.07 1.50
CA GLU A 407 10.95 8.36 2.18
C GLU A 407 11.11 9.54 1.21
N PHE A 408 10.10 10.38 1.06
CA PHE A 408 10.17 11.53 0.16
C PHE A 408 10.86 12.77 0.77
N CYS A 409 11.18 12.77 2.07
CA CYS A 409 11.68 13.97 2.74
C CYS A 409 13.05 14.47 2.24
N HIS A 410 13.89 13.58 1.70
CA HIS A 410 15.14 13.95 1.02
C HIS A 410 15.00 14.05 -0.51
N GLN A 411 13.79 13.92 -1.06
CA GLN A 411 13.52 13.77 -2.50
C GLN A 411 12.50 14.82 -3.01
N PRO A 412 12.88 16.10 -3.08
CA PRO A 412 11.93 17.19 -3.40
C PRO A 412 11.37 17.14 -4.83
N ASP A 413 12.07 16.49 -5.76
CA ASP A 413 11.61 16.33 -7.15
C ASP A 413 10.41 15.38 -7.26
N LEU A 414 10.20 14.49 -6.29
CA LEU A 414 9.02 13.60 -6.27
C LEU A 414 7.69 14.36 -6.22
N GLN A 415 7.69 15.63 -5.80
CA GLN A 415 6.53 16.52 -5.86
C GLN A 415 5.87 16.53 -7.26
N GLY A 416 6.66 16.42 -8.32
CA GLY A 416 6.20 16.40 -9.71
C GLY A 416 6.19 15.02 -10.37
N LEU A 417 6.48 13.95 -9.62
CA LEU A 417 6.66 12.59 -10.16
C LEU A 417 5.71 11.55 -9.57
N GLU A 418 4.94 11.90 -8.53
CA GLU A 418 4.03 10.99 -7.84
C GLU A 418 2.63 11.57 -7.72
N GLY A 419 1.62 10.80 -8.14
CA GLY A 419 0.24 11.28 -8.23
C GLY A 419 -0.35 11.73 -6.89
N ILE A 420 0.08 11.13 -5.76
CA ILE A 420 -0.28 11.55 -4.41
C ILE A 420 0.11 13.00 -4.12
N PHE A 421 1.23 13.48 -4.66
CA PHE A 421 1.72 14.85 -4.46
C PHE A 421 1.20 15.83 -5.51
N ILE A 422 0.95 15.34 -6.72
CA ILE A 422 0.44 16.14 -7.84
C ILE A 422 -1.05 16.44 -7.65
N LYS A 423 -1.88 15.39 -7.61
CA LYS A 423 -3.33 15.50 -7.44
C LYS A 423 -3.91 14.15 -6.98
N PRO A 424 -4.00 13.88 -5.68
CA PRO A 424 -4.55 12.61 -5.18
C PRO A 424 -6.03 12.44 -5.53
N LEU A 425 -6.57 11.23 -5.35
CA LEU A 425 -7.99 10.95 -5.57
C LEU A 425 -8.84 11.77 -4.60
N SER A 426 -8.39 11.86 -3.35
CA SER A 426 -9.04 12.63 -2.29
C SER A 426 -8.01 13.29 -1.35
N THR A 427 -8.42 14.36 -0.66
CA THR A 427 -7.61 14.99 0.39
C THR A 427 -8.49 15.35 1.57
N SER A 428 -8.22 14.73 2.71
CA SER A 428 -8.86 15.05 4.00
C SER A 428 -7.87 14.75 5.11
N ALA A 429 -6.97 15.70 5.37
CA ALA A 429 -5.85 15.53 6.29
C ALA A 429 -5.99 16.40 7.54
N THR A 430 -5.52 15.92 8.67
CA THR A 430 -5.45 16.67 9.94
C THR A 430 -4.01 16.81 10.43
N LYS A 431 -3.78 17.85 11.23
CA LYS A 431 -2.56 18.05 12.05
C LYS A 431 -2.70 17.44 13.45
N ILE A 432 -3.88 16.97 13.82
CA ILE A 432 -4.17 16.44 15.17
C ILE A 432 -3.85 14.95 15.21
N LEU A 433 -2.99 14.55 16.15
CA LEU A 433 -2.70 13.14 16.41
C LEU A 433 -3.81 12.50 17.26
N PHE A 434 -4.45 11.47 16.73
CA PHE A 434 -5.45 10.63 17.39
C PHE A 434 -5.36 9.18 16.88
N PRO A 435 -5.89 8.17 17.59
CA PRO A 435 -5.58 6.76 17.31
C PRO A 435 -6.38 6.18 16.14
N MET A 436 -6.11 6.67 14.94
CA MET A 436 -6.74 6.18 13.71
C MET A 436 -5.85 5.17 12.99
N PHE A 437 -6.48 4.08 12.55
CA PHE A 437 -5.83 2.95 11.89
C PHE A 437 -6.07 3.00 10.37
N GLY A 438 -5.10 2.52 9.59
CA GLY A 438 -5.16 2.51 8.13
C GLY A 438 -4.39 1.33 7.52
N GLY A 439 -4.64 1.03 6.24
CA GLY A 439 -4.00 -0.10 5.56
C GLY A 439 -2.60 0.19 4.99
N SER A 440 -2.28 1.46 4.75
CA SER A 440 -0.98 1.92 4.28
C SER A 440 -0.80 3.41 4.59
N LYS A 441 0.43 3.91 4.52
CA LYS A 441 0.73 5.34 4.73
C LYS A 441 2.08 5.76 4.12
N LEU A 442 2.32 7.06 3.93
CA LEU A 442 3.66 7.56 3.63
C LEU A 442 4.50 7.63 4.91
N ALA A 443 5.83 7.76 4.76
CA ALA A 443 6.75 7.84 5.89
C ALA A 443 6.46 8.96 6.91
N THR A 444 5.81 10.04 6.49
CA THR A 444 5.47 11.21 7.32
C THR A 444 4.07 11.15 7.94
N ASN A 445 3.28 10.15 7.58
CA ASN A 445 1.92 9.97 8.07
C ASN A 445 1.88 9.24 9.42
N ASN A 446 0.82 9.46 10.19
CA ASN A 446 0.76 9.02 11.59
C ASN A 446 -0.31 7.96 11.90
N GLU A 447 -0.97 7.40 10.88
CA GLU A 447 -1.88 6.26 11.04
C GLU A 447 -1.18 5.06 11.66
N ILE A 448 -1.95 4.27 12.40
CA ILE A 448 -1.52 2.98 12.93
C ILE A 448 -1.81 1.90 11.89
N LEU A 449 -0.78 1.20 11.40
CA LEU A 449 -0.97 0.28 10.28
C LEU A 449 -1.65 -1.03 10.71
N LEU A 450 -2.75 -1.35 10.03
CA LEU A 450 -3.34 -2.69 9.96
C LEU A 450 -2.91 -3.37 8.65
N PRO A 451 -2.92 -4.71 8.60
CA PRO A 451 -2.94 -5.42 7.33
C PRO A 451 -4.04 -4.87 6.43
N ALA A 452 -3.68 -4.52 5.20
CA ALA A 452 -4.60 -3.90 4.28
C ALA A 452 -5.84 -4.81 4.05
N PRO A 453 -7.06 -4.24 3.94
CA PRO A 453 -8.28 -5.02 3.76
C PRO A 453 -8.19 -6.00 2.58
N MET A 454 -7.56 -5.59 1.48
CA MET A 454 -7.42 -6.41 0.28
C MET A 454 -6.57 -7.66 0.51
N TYR A 455 -5.58 -7.60 1.40
CA TYR A 455 -4.77 -8.76 1.77
C TYR A 455 -5.52 -9.74 2.66
N TRP A 456 -6.37 -9.27 3.57
CA TRP A 456 -7.21 -10.17 4.37
C TRP A 456 -8.32 -10.81 3.53
N ASN A 457 -8.95 -10.03 2.64
CA ASN A 457 -10.05 -10.53 1.81
C ASN A 457 -9.57 -11.51 0.73
N GLU A 458 -8.28 -11.45 0.35
CA GLU A 458 -7.63 -12.31 -0.64
C GLU A 458 -8.40 -12.41 -1.97
N GLU A 459 -8.99 -11.30 -2.42
CA GLU A 459 -9.73 -11.27 -3.69
C GLU A 459 -8.83 -11.71 -4.85
N GLU A 460 -9.34 -12.65 -5.66
CA GLU A 460 -8.59 -13.28 -6.75
C GLU A 460 -7.99 -12.25 -7.74
N ARG A 461 -8.67 -11.12 -7.94
CA ARG A 461 -8.20 -10.01 -8.78
C ARG A 461 -6.85 -9.43 -8.33
N PHE A 462 -6.52 -9.56 -7.04
CA PHE A 462 -5.30 -9.03 -6.44
C PHE A 462 -4.29 -10.13 -6.07
N THR A 463 -4.76 -11.31 -5.68
CA THR A 463 -3.90 -12.39 -5.16
C THR A 463 -3.65 -13.53 -6.13
N GLY A 464 -4.45 -13.66 -7.19
CA GLY A 464 -4.49 -14.85 -8.04
C GLY A 464 -5.22 -16.04 -7.41
N GLY A 465 -5.84 -15.86 -6.24
CA GLY A 465 -6.56 -16.93 -5.56
C GLY A 465 -5.62 -18.07 -5.16
N LYS A 466 -5.86 -19.26 -5.72
CA LYS A 466 -5.02 -20.46 -5.49
C LYS A 466 -3.91 -20.65 -6.53
N ASP A 467 -3.91 -19.82 -7.58
CA ASP A 467 -2.88 -19.88 -8.61
C ASP A 467 -1.68 -19.05 -8.16
N HIS A 468 -0.50 -19.65 -8.20
CA HIS A 468 0.77 -19.02 -7.85
C HIS A 468 1.80 -19.11 -9.00
N GLY A 469 1.34 -19.39 -10.21
CA GLY A 469 2.16 -19.56 -11.41
C GLY A 469 2.83 -20.92 -11.54
N ALA A 470 3.22 -21.24 -12.77
CA ALA A 470 4.00 -22.43 -13.12
C ALA A 470 5.46 -22.33 -12.63
N PRO A 471 6.24 -23.44 -12.62
CA PRO A 471 7.67 -23.38 -12.34
C PRO A 471 8.41 -22.41 -13.28
N TRP A 472 9.54 -21.86 -12.82
CA TRP A 472 10.27 -20.77 -13.46
C TRP A 472 10.60 -21.02 -14.94
N ASP A 473 11.09 -22.22 -15.26
CA ASP A 473 11.49 -22.63 -16.62
C ASP A 473 10.34 -22.64 -17.65
N PHE A 474 9.07 -22.64 -17.19
CA PHE A 474 7.90 -22.62 -18.07
C PHE A 474 7.36 -21.21 -18.30
N LYS A 475 7.98 -20.17 -17.71
CA LYS A 475 7.53 -18.79 -17.83
C LYS A 475 8.17 -18.08 -19.00
N GLU A 476 7.52 -17.03 -19.47
CA GLU A 476 8.11 -16.12 -20.46
C GLU A 476 9.18 -15.22 -19.82
N ASP A 477 10.33 -15.06 -20.50
CA ASP A 477 11.43 -14.14 -20.18
C ASP A 477 11.05 -12.66 -20.42
N ARG A 478 9.90 -12.26 -19.86
CA ARG A 478 9.23 -11.01 -20.19
C ARG A 478 8.65 -10.36 -18.95
N VAL A 479 8.53 -9.04 -19.02
CA VAL A 479 7.80 -8.21 -18.07
C VAL A 479 6.35 -8.15 -18.50
N ILE A 480 5.42 -8.36 -17.56
CA ILE A 480 4.00 -8.03 -17.77
C ILE A 480 3.50 -7.01 -16.76
N TRP A 481 2.75 -6.02 -17.25
CA TRP A 481 1.97 -5.14 -16.40
C TRP A 481 0.65 -4.78 -17.08
N ARG A 482 -0.46 -5.08 -16.40
CA ARG A 482 -1.80 -4.59 -16.72
C ARG A 482 -2.33 -3.79 -15.56
N GLY A 483 -2.70 -2.54 -15.81
CA GLY A 483 -3.19 -1.69 -14.76
C GLY A 483 -4.07 -0.57 -15.27
N VAL A 484 -4.83 -0.03 -14.33
CA VAL A 484 -5.62 1.17 -14.52
C VAL A 484 -4.74 2.40 -14.25
N ALA A 485 -4.98 3.51 -14.94
CA ALA A 485 -4.29 4.80 -14.77
C ALA A 485 -4.67 5.54 -13.47
N THR A 486 -4.76 4.79 -12.36
CA THR A 486 -4.87 5.33 -11.01
C THR A 486 -3.54 5.91 -10.52
N GLY A 487 -3.51 6.44 -9.30
CA GLY A 487 -2.40 7.27 -8.81
C GLY A 487 -2.88 8.62 -8.28
N GLY A 488 -4.12 8.99 -8.60
CA GLY A 488 -4.73 10.28 -8.32
C GLY A 488 -5.67 10.70 -9.46
N ARG A 489 -6.08 11.97 -9.47
CA ARG A 489 -6.91 12.56 -10.53
C ARG A 489 -6.03 13.17 -11.63
N ASN A 490 -5.78 12.38 -12.68
CA ASN A 490 -5.04 12.86 -13.85
C ASN A 490 -5.90 13.83 -14.70
N SER A 491 -5.25 14.70 -15.46
CA SER A 491 -5.83 15.71 -16.36
C SER A 491 -4.87 15.98 -17.51
N GLU A 492 -5.34 16.69 -18.55
CA GLU A 492 -4.53 17.12 -19.71
C GLU A 492 -3.21 17.81 -19.32
N THR A 493 -3.23 18.51 -18.19
CA THR A 493 -2.14 19.32 -17.66
C THR A 493 -1.33 18.66 -16.56
N ASN A 494 -1.56 17.41 -16.16
CA ASN A 494 -0.78 16.82 -15.06
C ASN A 494 -0.40 15.35 -15.23
N TRP A 495 -1.01 14.62 -16.18
CA TRP A 495 -0.83 13.17 -16.34
C TRP A 495 0.64 12.78 -16.54
N ARG A 496 1.45 13.68 -17.11
CA ARG A 496 2.87 13.46 -17.39
C ARG A 496 3.66 13.13 -16.13
N GLY A 497 3.31 13.69 -14.97
CA GLY A 497 4.00 13.41 -13.71
C GLY A 497 3.63 12.07 -13.09
N PHE A 498 2.47 11.48 -13.44
CA PHE A 498 1.94 10.31 -12.73
C PHE A 498 2.77 9.06 -12.98
N GLN A 499 3.18 8.39 -11.90
CA GLN A 499 4.11 7.27 -11.90
C GLN A 499 3.72 6.14 -12.85
N ARG A 500 2.44 5.76 -12.95
CA ARG A 500 2.00 4.72 -13.90
C ARG A 500 2.09 5.18 -15.36
N HIS A 501 1.78 6.44 -15.65
CA HIS A 501 1.89 6.99 -17.01
C HIS A 501 3.36 7.06 -17.45
N ARG A 502 4.25 7.45 -16.54
CA ARG A 502 5.70 7.44 -16.75
C ARG A 502 6.18 6.02 -17.04
N PHE A 503 5.83 5.05 -16.18
CA PHE A 503 6.24 3.66 -16.34
C PHE A 503 5.78 3.04 -17.67
N VAL A 504 4.51 3.21 -18.06
CA VAL A 504 3.99 2.68 -19.34
C VAL A 504 4.72 3.32 -20.53
N SER A 505 5.08 4.61 -20.45
CA SER A 505 5.83 5.27 -21.53
C SER A 505 7.27 4.76 -21.61
N MET A 506 7.90 4.49 -20.46
CA MET A 506 9.25 3.92 -20.37
C MET A 506 9.34 2.47 -20.84
N ALA A 507 8.25 1.72 -20.73
CA ALA A 507 8.16 0.35 -21.24
C ALA A 507 7.74 0.29 -22.72
N ASN A 508 7.55 1.43 -23.40
CA ASN A 508 7.13 1.48 -24.79
C ASN A 508 8.34 1.65 -25.73
N GLY A 509 8.73 0.57 -26.41
CA GLY A 509 9.88 0.57 -27.31
C GLY A 509 9.77 1.57 -28.47
N THR A 510 8.58 1.86 -28.99
CA THR A 510 8.39 2.88 -30.03
C THR A 510 8.71 4.28 -29.52
N LYS A 511 8.23 4.65 -28.31
CA LYS A 511 8.55 5.94 -27.68
C LYS A 511 10.05 6.05 -27.41
N LEU A 512 10.69 4.97 -26.96
CA LEU A 512 12.13 4.92 -26.73
C LEU A 512 12.94 5.10 -28.01
N THR A 513 12.62 4.37 -29.09
CA THR A 513 13.31 4.49 -30.37
C THR A 513 13.23 5.93 -30.91
N ARG A 514 12.04 6.55 -30.86
CA ARG A 514 11.86 7.94 -31.32
C ARG A 514 12.67 8.95 -30.51
N ALA A 515 12.78 8.73 -29.20
CA ALA A 515 13.60 9.56 -28.33
C ALA A 515 15.11 9.38 -28.57
N GLU A 516 15.56 8.13 -28.75
CA GLU A 516 16.96 7.78 -29.04
C GLU A 516 17.41 8.34 -30.40
N GLU A 517 16.55 8.26 -31.41
CA GLU A 517 16.76 8.82 -32.75
C GLU A 517 16.57 10.36 -32.82
N GLN A 518 16.24 11.01 -31.70
CA GLN A 518 15.98 12.45 -31.60
C GLN A 518 14.87 12.94 -32.54
N ILE A 519 13.93 12.05 -32.91
CA ILE A 519 12.74 12.40 -33.70
C ILE A 519 11.75 13.18 -32.84
N GLU A 520 11.60 12.77 -31.58
CA GLU A 520 10.68 13.36 -30.62
C GLU A 520 11.25 13.24 -29.20
N PRO A 521 11.35 14.33 -28.43
CA PRO A 521 11.84 14.25 -27.06
C PRO A 521 10.86 13.47 -26.17
N PRO A 522 11.34 12.80 -25.10
CA PRO A 522 10.47 12.13 -24.13
C PRO A 522 9.40 13.07 -23.54
N THR A 523 8.13 12.69 -23.63
CA THR A 523 7.01 13.52 -23.13
C THR A 523 6.93 13.55 -21.61
N ASN A 524 7.16 12.40 -20.97
CA ASN A 524 6.90 12.18 -19.55
C ASN A 524 7.85 11.16 -18.91
N PHE A 525 8.96 10.84 -19.56
CA PHE A 525 9.97 9.92 -19.04
C PHE A 525 11.37 10.43 -19.35
N GLN A 526 12.40 9.74 -18.87
CA GLN A 526 13.79 9.99 -19.23
C GLN A 526 14.44 8.73 -19.79
N LEU A 527 15.33 8.90 -20.76
CA LEU A 527 16.23 7.82 -21.19
C LEU A 527 17.19 7.47 -20.03
N PRO A 528 17.65 6.21 -19.92
CA PRO A 528 18.57 5.81 -18.86
C PRO A 528 19.85 6.64 -18.91
N SER A 529 20.38 6.96 -17.73
CA SER A 529 21.68 7.61 -17.61
C SER A 529 22.78 6.70 -18.17
N THR A 530 23.78 7.29 -18.84
CA THR A 530 24.94 6.55 -19.35
C THR A 530 25.73 5.84 -18.25
N SER A 531 25.56 6.24 -17.00
CA SER A 531 26.15 5.58 -15.82
C SER A 531 25.70 4.12 -15.63
N TYR A 532 24.49 3.75 -16.08
CA TYR A 532 24.05 2.34 -16.07
C TYR A 532 24.75 1.49 -17.13
N ASN A 533 25.45 2.11 -18.09
CA ASN A 533 26.30 1.42 -19.06
C ASN A 533 25.55 0.42 -19.97
N ILE A 534 24.25 0.61 -20.17
CA ILE A 534 23.35 -0.27 -20.94
C ILE A 534 23.90 -0.52 -22.35
N ALA A 535 24.10 -1.77 -22.73
CA ALA A 535 24.67 -2.18 -24.01
C ALA A 535 23.74 -1.81 -25.18
N ALA A 536 22.43 -2.11 -25.05
CA ALA A 536 21.44 -1.75 -26.06
C ALA A 536 21.40 -0.25 -26.36
N GLN A 537 21.57 0.59 -25.34
CA GLN A 537 21.58 2.05 -25.49
C GLN A 537 22.84 2.53 -26.22
N LYS A 538 24.01 1.93 -25.96
CA LYS A 538 25.25 2.28 -26.66
C LYS A 538 25.19 1.97 -28.15
N GLU A 539 24.42 0.96 -28.53
CA GLU A 539 24.18 0.61 -29.93
C GLU A 539 23.08 1.45 -30.59
N GLY A 540 22.40 2.34 -29.86
CA GLY A 540 21.25 3.07 -30.38
C GLY A 540 20.06 2.15 -30.67
N ARG A 541 19.88 1.11 -29.86
CA ARG A 541 18.87 0.05 -30.04
C ARG A 541 18.04 -0.18 -28.78
N LEU A 542 17.99 0.78 -27.85
CA LEU A 542 17.29 0.64 -26.58
C LEU A 542 15.81 0.30 -26.81
N GLY A 543 15.12 1.05 -27.66
CA GLY A 543 13.70 0.81 -27.93
C GLY A 543 13.42 -0.55 -28.60
N LYS A 544 14.33 -1.00 -29.47
CA LYS A 544 14.23 -2.34 -30.10
C LYS A 544 14.41 -3.46 -29.08
N TRP A 545 15.37 -3.33 -28.16
CA TRP A 545 15.61 -4.31 -27.11
C TRP A 545 14.42 -4.37 -26.14
N VAL A 546 13.94 -3.23 -25.66
CA VAL A 546 12.79 -3.16 -24.74
C VAL A 546 11.55 -3.84 -25.34
N SER A 547 11.25 -3.60 -26.62
CA SER A 547 10.13 -4.25 -27.32
C SER A 547 10.17 -5.79 -27.33
N GLN A 548 11.32 -6.41 -27.08
CA GLN A 548 11.44 -7.88 -27.09
C GLN A 548 10.87 -8.50 -25.81
N TRP A 549 10.92 -7.78 -24.69
CA TRP A 549 10.60 -8.33 -23.38
C TRP A 549 9.48 -7.61 -22.62
N THR A 550 8.99 -6.46 -23.10
CA THR A 550 7.88 -5.77 -22.45
C THR A 550 6.51 -6.21 -22.95
N ASP A 551 5.60 -6.46 -22.02
CA ASP A 551 4.16 -6.52 -22.25
C ASP A 551 3.43 -5.63 -21.23
N VAL A 552 3.42 -4.32 -21.48
CA VAL A 552 2.97 -3.30 -20.52
C VAL A 552 1.91 -2.40 -21.16
N GLY A 553 0.78 -2.18 -20.48
CA GLY A 553 -0.19 -1.19 -20.93
C GLY A 553 -1.36 -0.95 -19.99
N PHE A 554 -2.09 0.12 -20.29
CA PHE A 554 -3.26 0.51 -19.52
C PHE A 554 -4.49 -0.27 -19.94
N THR A 555 -5.28 -0.71 -18.96
CA THR A 555 -6.60 -1.33 -19.20
C THR A 555 -7.73 -0.31 -19.17
N ASP A 556 -7.46 0.85 -18.57
CA ASP A 556 -8.39 1.98 -18.43
C ASP A 556 -7.55 3.24 -18.11
N LEU A 557 -7.73 4.31 -18.88
CA LEU A 557 -7.03 5.59 -18.74
C LEU A 557 -7.59 6.49 -17.62
N MET A 558 -8.68 6.09 -16.96
CA MET A 558 -9.31 6.81 -15.85
C MET A 558 -9.44 8.30 -16.14
N CYS A 559 -10.15 8.63 -17.22
CA CYS A 559 -10.46 10.01 -17.49
C CYS A 559 -11.22 10.62 -16.31
N ARG A 560 -11.04 11.93 -16.10
CA ARG A 560 -11.81 12.66 -15.09
C ARG A 560 -13.30 12.44 -15.26
N GLU A 561 -13.95 12.07 -14.16
CA GLU A 561 -15.39 11.82 -14.14
C GLU A 561 -16.20 13.02 -14.61
N ASP A 562 -15.72 14.25 -14.40
CA ASP A 562 -16.40 15.49 -14.78
C ASP A 562 -16.05 16.00 -16.19
N TYR A 563 -15.29 15.24 -16.98
CA TYR A 563 -14.93 15.62 -18.34
C TYR A 563 -16.14 15.49 -19.29
N GLU A 564 -16.40 16.54 -20.07
CA GLU A 564 -17.46 16.56 -21.09
C GLU A 564 -16.87 16.87 -22.49
N PRO A 565 -17.28 16.14 -23.54
CA PRO A 565 -18.23 15.03 -23.52
C PRO A 565 -17.67 13.81 -22.78
N LYS A 566 -18.55 13.05 -22.11
CA LYS A 566 -18.15 11.78 -21.48
C LYS A 566 -17.33 10.92 -22.45
N PRO A 567 -16.12 10.50 -22.07
CA PRO A 567 -15.30 9.67 -22.93
C PRO A 567 -15.90 8.28 -23.10
N LYS A 568 -15.42 7.55 -24.11
CA LYS A 568 -15.72 6.11 -24.21
C LYS A 568 -15.13 5.38 -22.99
N ASP A 569 -15.76 4.28 -22.60
CA ASP A 569 -15.30 3.47 -21.47
C ASP A 569 -13.81 3.11 -21.63
N GLY A 570 -13.02 3.35 -20.59
CA GLY A 570 -11.58 3.10 -20.57
C GLY A 570 -10.70 4.13 -21.29
N HIS A 571 -11.28 5.05 -22.06
CA HIS A 571 -10.56 6.02 -22.89
C HIS A 571 -10.51 7.42 -22.27
N CYS A 572 -9.61 8.25 -22.78
CA CYS A 572 -9.41 9.60 -22.26
C CYS A 572 -8.87 10.55 -23.37
N PRO A 573 -9.61 11.60 -23.78
CA PRO A 573 -9.27 12.40 -24.95
C PRO A 573 -7.86 13.03 -24.93
N TYR A 574 -7.36 13.40 -23.75
CA TYR A 574 -6.04 14.03 -23.60
C TYR A 574 -4.89 13.03 -23.43
N THR A 575 -5.16 11.74 -23.28
CA THR A 575 -4.15 10.67 -23.21
C THR A 575 -4.33 9.56 -24.25
N ASP A 576 -5.43 9.50 -25.01
CA ASP A 576 -5.69 8.51 -26.07
C ASP A 576 -4.64 8.58 -27.19
N GLY A 577 -4.10 9.77 -27.50
CA GLY A 577 -3.00 9.91 -28.46
C GLY A 577 -1.64 9.49 -27.90
N GLN A 578 -1.56 9.23 -26.59
CA GLN A 578 -0.31 8.91 -25.89
C GLN A 578 -0.21 7.44 -25.50
N PHE A 579 -1.34 6.78 -25.25
CA PHE A 579 -1.43 5.43 -24.73
C PHE A 579 -2.51 4.62 -25.45
N GLU A 580 -2.21 3.35 -25.67
CA GLU A 580 -3.19 2.36 -26.12
C GLU A 580 -3.88 1.73 -24.90
N VAL A 581 -5.21 1.57 -25.00
CA VAL A 581 -6.00 0.79 -24.03
C VAL A 581 -6.02 -0.66 -24.47
N ILE A 582 -5.48 -1.55 -23.63
CA ILE A 582 -5.36 -2.98 -23.92
C ILE A 582 -6.21 -3.82 -22.96
N PRO A 583 -6.57 -5.06 -23.31
CA PRO A 583 -7.35 -5.93 -22.42
C PRO A 583 -6.66 -6.15 -21.06
N GLY A 584 -7.48 -6.18 -20.00
CA GLY A 584 -7.00 -6.60 -18.69
C GLY A 584 -6.70 -8.09 -18.64
N GLU A 585 -5.72 -8.46 -17.83
CA GLU A 585 -5.31 -9.85 -17.63
C GLU A 585 -5.52 -10.28 -16.19
N SER A 586 -5.89 -11.54 -15.99
CA SER A 586 -5.98 -12.11 -14.65
C SER A 586 -4.59 -12.23 -14.02
N MET A 587 -4.53 -12.27 -12.69
CA MET A 587 -3.26 -12.49 -11.98
C MET A 587 -2.65 -13.84 -12.34
N ALA A 588 -3.47 -14.89 -12.49
CA ALA A 588 -3.02 -16.22 -12.92
C ALA A 588 -2.30 -16.21 -14.28
N VAL A 589 -2.82 -15.47 -15.26
CA VAL A 589 -2.15 -15.29 -16.56
C VAL A 589 -0.86 -14.49 -16.41
N GLN A 590 -0.88 -13.41 -15.62
CA GLN A 590 0.32 -12.62 -15.35
C GLN A 590 1.42 -13.45 -14.67
N PHE A 591 1.08 -14.44 -13.85
CA PHE A 591 2.05 -15.37 -13.27
C PHE A 591 2.70 -16.32 -14.29
N GLY A 592 2.32 -16.28 -15.57
CA GLY A 592 3.05 -16.91 -16.66
C GLY A 592 4.34 -16.17 -17.07
N TYR A 593 4.58 -14.97 -16.54
CA TYR A 593 5.73 -14.13 -16.86
C TYR A 593 6.73 -14.11 -15.71
N LYS A 594 8.03 -14.03 -16.03
CA LYS A 594 9.08 -14.01 -15.00
C LYS A 594 9.10 -12.73 -14.16
N TYR A 595 8.80 -11.57 -14.73
CA TYR A 595 9.02 -10.28 -14.06
C TYR A 595 7.71 -9.48 -13.89
N LEU A 596 7.40 -9.08 -12.65
CA LEU A 596 6.16 -8.41 -12.28
C LEU A 596 6.43 -7.03 -11.64
N PRO A 597 6.38 -5.94 -12.42
CA PRO A 597 6.46 -4.59 -11.88
C PRO A 597 5.28 -4.25 -10.95
N ASP A 598 5.59 -3.82 -9.74
CA ASP A 598 4.62 -3.33 -8.75
C ASP A 598 4.77 -1.81 -8.64
N ILE A 599 3.76 -1.09 -9.15
CA ILE A 599 3.72 0.38 -9.21
C ILE A 599 2.49 0.86 -8.46
N ASP A 600 2.71 1.82 -7.56
CA ASP A 600 1.68 2.42 -6.71
C ASP A 600 0.46 2.92 -7.49
N GLY A 601 -0.71 2.75 -6.89
CA GLY A 601 -1.97 3.33 -7.33
C GLY A 601 -2.26 4.62 -6.56
N ASN A 602 -3.53 4.84 -6.19
CA ASN A 602 -3.91 5.95 -5.30
C ASN A 602 -3.17 5.86 -3.96
N SER A 603 -2.97 4.63 -3.49
CA SER A 603 -2.06 4.28 -2.42
C SER A 603 -1.20 3.06 -2.81
N PHE A 604 -0.85 2.22 -1.85
CA PHE A 604 -0.13 0.96 -2.09
C PHE A 604 -0.81 0.08 -3.16
N SER A 605 -0.04 -0.81 -3.78
CA SER A 605 -0.57 -1.79 -4.73
C SER A 605 -1.10 -3.02 -3.99
N GLY A 606 -2.42 -3.20 -4.00
CA GLY A 606 -3.06 -4.41 -3.44
C GLY A 606 -2.64 -5.73 -4.09
N ARG A 607 -1.90 -5.70 -5.20
CA ARG A 607 -1.38 -6.90 -5.89
C ARG A 607 -0.10 -7.45 -5.27
N TYR A 608 0.60 -6.66 -4.46
CA TYR A 608 1.96 -6.97 -4.05
C TYR A 608 2.09 -8.29 -3.27
N LEU A 609 1.15 -8.57 -2.35
CA LEU A 609 1.11 -9.86 -1.66
C LEU A 609 0.92 -11.05 -2.63
N GLY A 610 0.08 -10.88 -3.67
CA GLY A 610 -0.09 -11.87 -4.72
C GLY A 610 1.19 -12.10 -5.52
N PHE A 611 1.90 -11.03 -5.86
CA PHE A 611 3.19 -11.12 -6.54
C PHE A 611 4.23 -11.84 -5.70
N LEU A 612 4.36 -11.48 -4.42
CA LEU A 612 5.29 -12.13 -3.49
C LEU A 612 5.00 -13.64 -3.33
N ARG A 613 3.73 -14.06 -3.33
CA ARG A 613 3.35 -15.48 -3.24
C ARG A 613 3.40 -16.21 -4.59
N SER A 614 3.60 -15.50 -5.70
CA SER A 614 3.76 -16.13 -7.00
C SER A 614 5.17 -16.68 -7.18
N THR A 615 5.35 -17.52 -8.19
CA THR A 615 6.66 -18.01 -8.64
C THR A 615 7.39 -17.01 -9.54
N SER A 616 6.86 -15.80 -9.72
CA SER A 616 7.45 -14.73 -10.54
C SER A 616 8.16 -13.71 -9.65
N LEU A 617 9.09 -12.94 -10.23
CA LEU A 617 9.91 -11.96 -9.53
C LEU A 617 9.22 -10.58 -9.44
N PRO A 618 8.84 -10.10 -8.24
CA PRO A 618 8.30 -8.75 -8.08
C PRO A 618 9.40 -7.70 -8.20
N ILE A 619 9.18 -6.66 -9.01
CA ILE A 619 10.04 -5.47 -9.13
C ILE A 619 9.24 -4.28 -8.61
N LYS A 620 9.52 -3.82 -7.39
CA LYS A 620 8.66 -2.87 -6.67
C LYS A 620 9.24 -1.47 -6.64
N SER A 621 8.42 -0.48 -7.04
CA SER A 621 8.65 0.94 -6.78
C SER A 621 7.49 1.48 -5.97
N THR A 622 7.79 2.02 -4.78
CA THR A 622 6.75 2.51 -3.88
C THR A 622 7.20 3.68 -3.01
N LEU A 623 6.24 4.46 -2.53
CA LEU A 623 6.37 5.37 -1.39
C LEU A 623 5.57 4.93 -0.14
N TRP A 624 4.84 3.82 -0.24
CA TRP A 624 3.93 3.39 0.82
C TRP A 624 4.61 2.43 1.77
N ARG A 625 4.34 2.64 3.06
CA ARG A 625 4.64 1.70 4.13
C ARG A 625 3.44 0.83 4.40
N GLU A 626 3.72 -0.45 4.58
CA GLU A 626 2.75 -1.50 4.89
C GLU A 626 3.18 -2.28 6.14
N TRP A 627 2.24 -2.97 6.79
CA TRP A 627 2.48 -3.69 8.06
C TRP A 627 3.65 -4.70 8.00
N HIS A 628 3.90 -5.27 6.82
CA HIS A 628 4.83 -6.36 6.62
C HIS A 628 6.25 -5.95 6.24
N ASP A 629 6.53 -4.66 6.05
CA ASP A 629 7.81 -4.22 5.47
C ASP A 629 9.03 -4.66 6.29
N SER A 630 8.89 -4.72 7.61
CA SER A 630 9.92 -5.22 8.54
C SER A 630 10.25 -6.71 8.39
N ARG A 631 9.41 -7.47 7.67
CA ARG A 631 9.58 -8.91 7.40
C ARG A 631 10.27 -9.17 6.08
N LEU A 632 10.37 -8.19 5.19
CA LEU A 632 10.90 -8.36 3.84
C LEU A 632 12.27 -7.71 3.71
N VAL A 633 13.15 -8.33 2.92
CA VAL A 633 14.50 -7.83 2.64
C VAL A 633 14.60 -7.63 1.14
N ALA A 634 14.83 -6.39 0.72
CA ALA A 634 15.03 -6.05 -0.69
C ALA A 634 16.27 -6.76 -1.25
N TRP A 635 16.24 -7.14 -2.53
CA TRP A 635 17.21 -8.03 -3.22
C TRP A 635 17.26 -9.47 -2.72
N LYS A 636 16.51 -9.82 -1.67
CA LYS A 636 16.36 -11.19 -1.17
C LYS A 636 14.99 -11.77 -1.47
N HIS A 637 13.93 -11.00 -1.25
CA HIS A 637 12.55 -11.44 -1.47
C HIS A 637 11.86 -10.75 -2.67
N PHE A 638 12.40 -9.63 -3.12
CA PHE A 638 11.91 -8.84 -4.26
C PHE A 638 13.02 -7.90 -4.74
N VAL A 639 12.86 -7.31 -5.92
CA VAL A 639 13.80 -6.31 -6.45
C VAL A 639 13.23 -4.90 -6.23
N PRO A 640 13.90 -4.01 -5.49
CA PRO A 640 13.49 -2.62 -5.38
C PRO A 640 13.86 -1.83 -6.64
N MET A 641 13.02 -0.88 -7.02
CA MET A 641 13.21 0.05 -8.14
C MET A 641 12.97 1.48 -7.65
N ASP A 642 13.79 2.44 -8.11
CA ASP A 642 13.62 3.85 -7.73
C ASP A 642 12.34 4.45 -8.30
N ASN A 643 11.74 5.41 -7.60
CA ASN A 643 10.51 6.09 -8.04
C ASN A 643 10.69 6.94 -9.32
N ARG A 644 11.92 7.23 -9.74
CA ARG A 644 12.22 7.84 -11.07
C ARG A 644 12.36 6.79 -12.18
N PHE A 645 12.38 5.50 -11.83
CA PHE A 645 12.53 4.33 -12.70
C PHE A 645 13.82 4.30 -13.53
N GLY A 646 14.83 5.11 -13.19
CA GLY A 646 16.06 5.20 -13.97
C GLY A 646 16.86 3.89 -13.99
N ASP A 647 16.75 3.11 -12.92
CA ASP A 647 17.41 1.82 -12.72
C ASP A 647 16.69 0.65 -13.41
N PHE A 648 15.46 0.85 -13.91
CA PHE A 648 14.65 -0.21 -14.54
C PHE A 648 15.40 -0.93 -15.66
N TYR A 649 15.99 -0.19 -16.60
CA TYR A 649 16.72 -0.80 -17.72
C TYR A 649 17.96 -1.56 -17.28
N GLY A 650 18.68 -1.05 -16.27
CA GLY A 650 19.85 -1.72 -15.70
C GLY A 650 19.49 -2.99 -14.92
N ILE A 651 18.35 -2.99 -14.23
CA ILE A 651 17.79 -4.17 -13.58
C ILE A 651 17.45 -5.23 -14.63
N MET A 652 16.78 -4.84 -15.71
CA MET A 652 16.38 -5.78 -16.75
C MET A 652 17.57 -6.29 -17.57
N GLU A 653 18.57 -5.48 -17.89
CA GLU A 653 19.80 -5.95 -18.57
C GLU A 653 20.58 -6.93 -17.70
N TYR A 654 20.63 -6.72 -16.37
CA TYR A 654 21.28 -7.68 -15.47
C TYR A 654 20.61 -9.06 -15.54
N PHE A 655 19.28 -9.12 -15.49
CA PHE A 655 18.57 -10.40 -15.49
C PHE A 655 18.45 -11.04 -16.89
N LEU A 656 18.08 -10.27 -17.92
CA LEU A 656 17.83 -10.77 -19.27
C LEU A 656 19.09 -10.83 -20.14
N GLY A 657 20.14 -10.10 -19.78
CA GLY A 657 21.30 -9.89 -20.64
C GLY A 657 20.99 -9.04 -21.88
N TYR A 658 21.98 -8.98 -22.78
CA TYR A 658 21.86 -8.32 -24.08
C TYR A 658 22.68 -9.04 -25.15
N GLU A 659 21.97 -9.75 -26.03
CA GLU A 659 22.55 -10.57 -27.11
C GLU A 659 23.70 -11.44 -26.54
N ASP A 660 24.80 -11.61 -27.27
CA ASP A 660 26.00 -12.33 -26.77
C ASP A 660 26.96 -11.42 -25.97
N SER A 661 26.62 -10.13 -25.80
CA SER A 661 27.53 -9.12 -25.28
C SER A 661 27.45 -8.93 -23.76
N VAL A 662 26.28 -9.16 -23.17
CA VAL A 662 26.04 -9.10 -21.73
C VAL A 662 25.32 -10.39 -21.31
N PRO A 663 25.94 -11.21 -20.44
CA PRO A 663 25.31 -12.45 -19.99
C PRO A 663 24.09 -12.17 -19.11
N ALA A 664 23.05 -12.99 -19.29
CA ALA A 664 21.87 -13.01 -18.43
C ALA A 664 22.17 -13.63 -17.05
N HIS A 665 21.42 -13.21 -16.04
CA HIS A 665 21.47 -13.74 -14.68
C HIS A 665 20.12 -14.35 -14.27
N ASP A 666 19.56 -15.20 -15.14
CA ASP A 666 18.22 -15.77 -14.96
C ASP A 666 18.08 -16.61 -13.67
N GLU A 667 19.09 -17.43 -13.35
CA GLU A 667 19.12 -18.21 -12.09
C GLU A 667 19.09 -17.31 -10.84
N VAL A 668 19.64 -16.10 -10.94
CA VAL A 668 19.61 -15.12 -9.85
C VAL A 668 18.20 -14.56 -9.68
N ALA A 669 17.51 -14.25 -10.78
CA ALA A 669 16.12 -13.82 -10.77
C ALA A 669 15.20 -14.90 -10.18
N GLU A 670 15.37 -16.16 -10.62
CA GLU A 670 14.62 -17.30 -10.08
C GLU A 670 14.83 -17.43 -8.58
N LYS A 671 16.07 -17.33 -8.12
CA LYS A 671 16.40 -17.45 -6.70
C LYS A 671 15.70 -16.39 -5.86
N ILE A 672 15.67 -15.12 -6.30
CA ILE A 672 14.98 -14.06 -5.56
C ILE A 672 13.47 -14.31 -5.55
N ALA A 673 12.88 -14.73 -6.67
CA ALA A 673 11.45 -15.02 -6.77
C ALA A 673 11.04 -16.19 -5.85
N THR A 674 11.80 -17.29 -5.90
CA THR A 674 11.52 -18.50 -5.12
C THR A 674 11.79 -18.31 -3.63
N ASP A 675 12.88 -17.63 -3.25
CA ASP A 675 13.15 -17.24 -1.86
C ASP A 675 12.04 -16.30 -1.33
N GLY A 676 11.64 -15.32 -2.14
CA GLY A 676 10.55 -14.38 -1.83
C GLY A 676 9.22 -15.08 -1.60
N LYS A 677 8.86 -16.02 -2.48
CA LYS A 677 7.67 -16.86 -2.35
C LYS A 677 7.68 -17.69 -1.08
N ALA A 678 8.72 -18.50 -0.89
CA ALA A 678 8.84 -19.38 0.26
C ALA A 678 8.76 -18.58 1.57
N TRP A 679 9.35 -17.39 1.58
CA TRP A 679 9.30 -16.51 2.74
C TRP A 679 7.93 -15.88 2.95
N ALA A 680 7.28 -15.36 1.90
CA ALA A 680 5.94 -14.78 1.98
C ALA A 680 4.89 -15.81 2.45
N GLU A 681 5.01 -17.05 2.00
CA GLU A 681 4.17 -18.17 2.45
C GLU A 681 4.44 -18.57 3.91
N LYS A 682 5.56 -18.14 4.51
CA LYS A 682 5.91 -18.42 5.91
C LYS A 682 5.58 -17.28 6.86
N VAL A 683 5.72 -16.01 6.44
CA VAL A 683 5.60 -14.87 7.37
C VAL A 683 4.56 -13.82 7.00
N LEU A 684 3.85 -13.97 5.88
CA LEU A 684 2.79 -13.07 5.43
C LEU A 684 1.44 -13.77 5.30
N ARG A 685 1.20 -14.85 6.06
CA ARG A 685 -0.07 -15.59 6.04
C ARG A 685 -1.17 -14.83 6.77
N LYS A 686 -2.41 -15.32 6.70
CA LYS A 686 -3.52 -14.78 7.50
C LYS A 686 -3.23 -14.90 9.01
N GLU A 687 -2.59 -15.98 9.40
CA GLU A 687 -2.12 -16.22 10.76
C GLU A 687 -1.10 -15.15 11.19
N ASP A 688 -0.16 -14.78 10.32
CA ASP A 688 0.83 -13.74 10.61
C ASP A 688 0.19 -12.34 10.72
N MET A 689 -0.85 -12.06 9.90
CA MET A 689 -1.66 -10.86 10.03
C MET A 689 -2.37 -10.82 11.40
N GLN A 690 -2.98 -11.94 11.81
CA GLN A 690 -3.63 -12.07 13.12
C GLN A 690 -2.64 -11.89 14.27
N ILE A 691 -1.44 -12.48 14.18
CA ILE A 691 -0.39 -12.36 15.20
C ILE A 691 0.10 -10.92 15.33
N TYR A 692 0.29 -10.23 14.19
CA TYR A 692 0.64 -8.82 14.16
C TYR A 692 -0.46 -7.96 14.80
N VAL A 693 -1.72 -8.16 14.39
CA VAL A 693 -2.86 -7.38 14.89
C VAL A 693 -3.12 -7.66 16.37
N LEU A 694 -3.02 -8.92 16.81
CA LEU A 694 -3.15 -9.27 18.22
C LEU A 694 -2.10 -8.52 19.07
N ARG A 695 -0.83 -8.51 18.64
CA ARG A 695 0.19 -7.73 19.34
C ARG A 695 -0.13 -6.23 19.33
N LEU A 696 -0.47 -5.70 18.16
CA LEU A 696 -0.79 -4.30 17.97
C LEU A 696 -1.91 -3.86 18.91
N LEU A 697 -2.98 -4.64 19.00
CA LEU A 697 -4.14 -4.29 19.80
C LEU A 697 -3.91 -4.45 21.31
N LEU A 698 -3.06 -5.39 21.75
CA LEU A 698 -2.62 -5.46 23.16
C LEU A 698 -1.78 -4.23 23.56
N GLU A 699 -0.87 -3.79 22.68
CA GLU A 699 -0.10 -2.55 22.91
C GLU A 699 -1.00 -1.31 22.83
N TYR A 700 -1.96 -1.27 21.89
CA TYR A 700 -2.93 -0.19 21.76
C TYR A 700 -3.83 -0.04 22.98
N ALA A 701 -4.34 -1.16 23.50
CA ALA A 701 -5.11 -1.18 24.74
C ALA A 701 -4.27 -0.65 25.91
N ARG A 702 -3.00 -1.07 26.00
CA ARG A 702 -2.07 -0.59 27.03
C ARG A 702 -1.87 0.92 26.94
N ILE A 703 -1.56 1.49 25.78
CA ILE A 703 -1.30 2.95 25.68
C ILE A 703 -2.52 3.81 26.01
N SER A 704 -3.72 3.22 25.94
CA SER A 704 -5.01 3.86 26.22
C SER A 704 -5.44 3.74 27.69
N ASP A 705 -4.76 2.92 28.50
CA ASP A 705 -5.04 2.75 29.94
C ASP A 705 -4.26 3.80 30.76
N GLU A 706 -4.90 4.40 31.78
CA GLU A 706 -4.26 5.40 32.66
C GLU A 706 -3.09 4.82 33.47
N ARG A 707 -3.06 3.50 33.66
CA ARG A 707 -2.02 2.76 34.40
C ARG A 707 -0.86 2.32 33.50
N ARG A 708 -0.86 2.66 32.21
CA ARG A 708 0.06 2.16 31.17
C ARG A 708 1.55 2.10 31.52
N GLU A 709 2.03 3.03 32.34
CA GLU A 709 3.43 3.10 32.78
C GLU A 709 3.81 1.97 33.75
N LYS A 710 2.83 1.40 34.46
CA LYS A 710 3.00 0.27 35.38
C LYS A 710 2.50 -1.05 34.82
N MET A 711 1.92 -1.04 33.62
CA MET A 711 1.38 -2.25 33.02
C MET A 711 2.45 -3.08 32.35
N GLY A 712 2.32 -4.39 32.42
CA GLY A 712 3.13 -5.32 31.66
C GLY A 712 2.94 -6.78 32.08
N TRP A 713 3.69 -7.67 31.44
CA TRP A 713 3.75 -9.09 31.72
C TRP A 713 5.16 -9.46 32.21
N VAL A 714 5.21 -10.15 33.35
CA VAL A 714 6.45 -10.46 34.09
C VAL A 714 6.46 -11.84 34.74
N ASP A 715 5.57 -12.76 34.34
CA ASP A 715 5.52 -14.09 34.94
C ASP A 715 6.83 -14.87 34.76
N ASP A 716 7.60 -14.59 33.72
CA ASP A 716 8.94 -15.16 33.51
C ASP A 716 9.97 -14.69 34.55
N LEU A 717 9.76 -13.53 35.17
CA LEU A 717 10.65 -12.93 36.16
C LEU A 717 10.25 -13.22 37.61
N LEU A 718 9.01 -13.70 37.83
CA LEU A 718 8.46 -13.98 39.16
C LEU A 718 8.62 -15.45 39.59
N ARG A 719 9.16 -16.30 38.70
CA ARG A 719 9.32 -17.75 38.91
C ARG A 719 10.59 -18.11 39.67
#